data_AF-A0A9P5VIB5-F1
#
_entry.id   AF-A0A9P5VIB5-F1
#
_cell.length_a   1.000
_cell.length_b   1.000
_cell.length_c   1.000
_cell.angle_alpha   90.00
_cell.angle_beta   90.00
_cell.angle_gamma   90.00
#
_symmetry.space_group_name_H-M   'P 1'
#
loop_
_entity.id
_entity.type
_entity.pdbx_description
1 polymer ?
#
loop_
_entity_poly.entity_id
_entity_poly.type
_entity_poly.pdbx_seq_one_letter_code
_entity_poly.pdbx_strand_id
1 'polypeptide(L)'
;MVSNTLSNMANKIKSHAKAVKELKEKKENAATARDKHNKTLQLPSATLLATTAMAAAKEACAAKVDAIVEECLANNRRFRDSKFDLLNDRRRCLYSSLLSDINYESMDGVKRVGEIFRNPVFYLDGAKPDDIKQGAIGDCWHLASLATLANIPGLIEQLCVKKNEKVGVYGFIFFKDGDWVSTVVDDQLCYSINQATLKKSLYFSSCANERETWLPLLEKAYAKIHGDYECLTGGFSSEGTEDLTGGVASILFTNDILDVDQFWACEMQRVNKQALMGCSIDHDDPSGERHGIMPRHAYSVLSTATINNERIVQVRNPWGQTEWNGDWSDQSEKWTPEAIAQVGMEEKDDGKFWMSYKDFLRIFDSLDLCRIFDATWSVASSWIPYNVEPRSSGKFHFELDQASEAVIVLSQPDTRYYGALEADYTYTLSFHVYNSDDKLVKRARATVPYCKRSVSIELDLPVGTYTVVPHVTREATNIVDSEDEDEGLGEDSAVSPSARLSGVMVQDDAVAMNKNSYLFHQRKASMVRSMSMARVSGKRLLGVDDEDYEDDVNLEEVTEADKWELMLGLRVYSHDPTIHLTGVPGEHPALVGEEEEYEAEGQDPEDVTATLADKVEEEWETDEEVEEEEEVTNKKKKGKKGKKGKKSKRQEEEEEEEEEAAKEE
;
A
#
# COMPACT_ATOMS: atom_id res chain seq x y z
N MET A 1 -18.54 55.65 40.20
CA MET A 1 -17.58 54.62 39.74
C MET A 1 -18.25 53.53 38.91
N VAL A 2 -19.37 52.93 39.33
CA VAL A 2 -20.08 51.85 38.58
C VAL A 2 -20.47 52.22 37.14
N SER A 3 -20.90 53.46 36.88
CA SER A 3 -21.28 53.92 35.53
C SER A 3 -20.11 53.95 34.53
N ASN A 4 -18.89 54.27 34.99
CA ASN A 4 -17.71 54.30 34.11
C ASN A 4 -17.23 52.88 33.79
N THR A 5 -17.35 51.95 34.74
CA THR A 5 -16.99 50.55 34.55
C THR A 5 -17.89 49.86 33.53
N LEU A 6 -19.21 50.10 33.60
CA LEU A 6 -20.17 49.56 32.63
C LEU A 6 -19.97 50.14 31.22
N SER A 7 -19.66 51.43 31.11
CA SER A 7 -19.38 52.07 29.82
C SER A 7 -18.09 51.53 29.17
N ASN A 8 -17.06 51.25 29.98
CA ASN A 8 -15.81 50.65 29.48
C ASN A 8 -16.00 49.19 29.05
N MET A 9 -16.84 48.43 29.76
CA MET A 9 -17.16 47.04 29.41
C MET A 9 -17.96 46.97 28.11
N ALA A 10 -18.95 47.85 27.93
CA ALA A 10 -19.71 47.97 26.68
C ALA A 10 -18.82 48.35 25.47
N ASN A 11 -17.83 49.22 25.69
CA ASN A 11 -16.88 49.59 24.64
C ASN A 11 -15.94 48.43 24.26
N LYS A 12 -15.49 47.62 25.23
CA LYS A 12 -14.69 46.41 24.96
C LYS A 12 -15.49 45.34 24.22
N ILE A 13 -16.75 45.13 24.57
CA ILE A 13 -17.62 44.17 23.87
C ILE A 13 -17.81 44.60 22.41
N LYS A 14 -18.03 45.90 22.16
CA LYS A 14 -18.14 46.45 20.80
C LYS A 14 -16.84 46.32 20.01
N SER A 15 -15.68 46.54 20.62
CA SER A 15 -14.39 46.38 19.93
C SER A 15 -14.11 44.91 19.60
N HIS A 16 -14.47 44.00 20.50
CA HIS A 16 -14.29 42.56 20.30
C HIS A 16 -15.23 42.04 19.20
N ALA A 17 -16.50 42.46 19.19
CA ALA A 17 -17.44 42.13 18.12
C ALA A 17 -16.97 42.64 16.75
N LYS A 18 -16.36 43.83 16.70
CA LYS A 18 -15.76 44.38 15.47
C LYS A 18 -14.56 43.54 14.99
N ALA A 19 -13.66 43.15 15.90
CA ALA A 19 -12.51 42.31 15.57
C ALA A 19 -12.92 40.91 15.07
N VAL A 20 -13.95 40.30 15.67
CA VAL A 20 -14.51 39.02 15.23
C VAL A 20 -15.11 39.13 13.83
N LYS A 21 -15.80 40.25 13.53
CA LYS A 21 -16.36 40.50 12.21
C LYS A 21 -15.27 40.69 11.14
N GLU A 22 -14.23 41.45 11.44
CA GLU A 22 -13.07 41.63 10.54
C GLU A 22 -12.29 40.33 10.30
N LEU A 23 -12.22 39.44 11.30
CA LEU A 23 -11.63 38.10 11.15
C LEU A 23 -12.48 37.17 10.28
N LYS A 24 -13.81 37.22 10.41
CA LYS A 24 -14.72 36.46 9.53
C LYS A 24 -14.63 36.94 8.09
N GLU A 25 -14.65 38.26 7.86
CA GLU A 25 -14.49 38.85 6.52
C GLU A 25 -13.11 38.54 5.92
N LYS A 26 -12.04 38.50 6.72
CA LYS A 26 -10.72 38.04 6.25
C LYS A 26 -10.69 36.56 5.86
N LYS A 27 -11.37 35.69 6.62
CA LYS A 27 -11.48 34.26 6.29
C LYS A 27 -12.30 34.02 5.02
N GLU A 28 -13.43 34.70 4.85
CA GLU A 28 -14.24 34.64 3.63
C GLU A 28 -13.47 35.17 2.42
N ASN A 29 -12.79 36.32 2.55
CA ASN A 29 -11.98 36.86 1.47
C ASN A 29 -10.78 35.97 1.12
N ALA A 30 -10.18 35.28 2.10
CA ALA A 30 -9.13 34.30 1.87
C ALA A 30 -9.66 33.05 1.14
N ALA A 31 -10.83 32.53 1.51
CA ALA A 31 -11.49 31.43 0.81
C ALA A 31 -11.84 31.82 -0.64
N THR A 32 -12.40 33.01 -0.84
CA THR A 32 -12.76 33.53 -2.18
C THR A 32 -11.52 33.81 -3.04
N ALA A 33 -10.41 34.23 -2.42
CA ALA A 33 -9.13 34.41 -3.10
C ALA A 33 -8.50 33.06 -3.49
N ARG A 34 -8.65 32.02 -2.65
CA ARG A 34 -8.25 30.64 -2.95
C ARG A 34 -9.04 30.08 -4.13
N ASP A 35 -10.35 30.30 -4.17
CA ASP A 35 -11.23 29.93 -5.29
C ASP A 35 -10.87 30.64 -6.60
N LYS A 36 -10.53 31.94 -6.54
CA LYS A 36 -10.09 32.68 -7.72
C LYS A 36 -8.69 32.28 -8.18
N HIS A 37 -7.80 31.94 -7.24
CA HIS A 37 -6.46 31.45 -7.54
C HIS A 37 -6.51 30.07 -8.21
N ASN A 38 -7.36 29.16 -7.70
CA ASN A 38 -7.60 27.83 -8.25
C ASN A 38 -8.28 27.88 -9.63
N LYS A 39 -9.08 28.90 -9.94
CA LYS A 39 -9.66 29.11 -11.28
C LYS A 39 -8.70 29.67 -12.33
N THR A 40 -7.55 30.22 -11.93
CA THR A 40 -6.63 30.93 -12.83
C THR A 40 -5.34 30.14 -13.12
N LEU A 41 -4.98 29.18 -12.26
CA LEU A 41 -4.02 28.14 -12.61
C LEU A 41 -4.78 26.98 -13.25
N GLN A 42 -4.48 26.66 -14.51
CA GLN A 42 -4.69 25.29 -15.01
C GLN A 42 -3.70 24.40 -14.24
N LEU A 43 -4.02 24.12 -12.96
CA LEU A 43 -3.39 23.03 -12.24
C LEU A 43 -3.69 21.75 -13.03
N PRO A 44 -2.75 20.80 -13.13
CA PRO A 44 -3.10 19.48 -13.62
C PRO A 44 -4.30 18.97 -12.81
N SER A 45 -5.26 18.31 -13.46
CA SER A 45 -6.44 17.72 -12.79
C SER A 45 -6.05 16.74 -11.66
N ALA A 46 -4.80 16.31 -11.66
CA ALA A 46 -4.16 15.44 -10.69
C ALA A 46 -3.08 16.21 -9.93
N THR A 47 -3.16 16.22 -8.60
CA THR A 47 -2.10 16.73 -7.72
C THR A 47 -1.84 15.72 -6.60
N LEU A 48 -0.69 15.81 -5.93
CA LEU A 48 -0.52 15.10 -4.66
C LEU A 48 -1.59 15.57 -3.67
N LEU A 49 -2.06 14.67 -2.79
CA LEU A 49 -3.06 15.01 -1.77
C LEU A 49 -2.55 16.13 -0.86
N ALA A 50 -3.01 17.35 -1.12
CA ALA A 50 -2.52 18.55 -0.46
C ALA A 50 -3.16 18.71 0.93
N THR A 51 -2.55 18.09 1.94
CA THR A 51 -2.97 18.25 3.34
C THR A 51 -2.13 19.30 4.06
N THR A 52 -2.64 19.81 5.19
CA THR A 52 -1.82 20.66 6.08
C THR A 52 -0.60 19.92 6.64
N ALA A 53 -0.70 18.60 6.78
CA ALA A 53 0.41 17.76 7.22
C ALA A 53 1.50 17.65 6.14
N MET A 54 1.11 17.52 4.86
CA MET A 54 2.04 17.60 3.73
C MET A 54 2.86 18.89 3.73
N ALA A 55 2.20 20.04 3.91
CA ALA A 55 2.88 21.33 3.94
C ALA A 55 3.89 21.42 5.09
N ALA A 56 3.52 20.93 6.28
CA ALA A 56 4.40 20.89 7.44
C ALA A 56 5.60 19.94 7.23
N ALA A 57 5.38 18.75 6.67
CA ALA A 57 6.42 17.79 6.36
C ALA A 57 7.39 18.32 5.29
N LYS A 58 6.88 19.03 4.26
CA LYS A 58 7.73 19.72 3.27
C LYS A 58 8.57 20.82 3.89
N GLU A 59 8.00 21.64 4.75
CA GLU A 59 8.73 22.72 5.45
C GLU A 59 9.84 22.16 6.34
N ALA A 60 9.53 21.13 7.14
CA ALA A 60 10.49 20.46 8.01
C ALA A 60 11.62 19.80 7.20
N CYS A 61 11.28 19.09 6.12
CA CYS A 61 12.26 18.49 5.21
C CYS A 61 13.19 19.54 4.60
N ALA A 62 12.64 20.65 4.10
CA ALA A 62 13.42 21.73 3.51
C ALA A 62 14.39 22.35 4.53
N ALA A 63 13.93 22.59 5.77
CA ALA A 63 14.76 23.10 6.85
C ALA A 63 15.89 22.11 7.23
N LYS A 64 15.60 20.81 7.26
CA LYS A 64 16.60 19.76 7.50
C LYS A 64 17.67 19.72 6.42
N VAL A 65 17.26 19.80 5.14
CA VAL A 65 18.20 19.86 4.02
C VAL A 65 19.08 21.12 4.11
N ASP A 66 18.52 22.28 4.47
CA ASP A 66 19.31 23.50 4.66
C ASP A 66 20.35 23.36 5.76
N ALA A 67 19.96 22.83 6.92
CA ALA A 67 20.88 22.61 8.03
C ALA A 67 22.04 21.67 7.63
N ILE A 68 21.73 20.57 6.94
CA ILE A 68 22.73 19.63 6.42
C ILE A 68 23.67 20.33 5.43
N VAL A 69 23.13 21.16 4.53
CA VAL A 69 23.92 21.92 3.55
C VAL A 69 24.88 22.88 4.26
N GLU A 70 24.39 23.65 5.23
CA GLU A 70 25.22 24.58 5.99
C GLU A 70 26.35 23.87 6.72
N GLU A 71 26.06 22.76 7.42
CA GLU A 71 27.06 21.96 8.13
C GLU A 71 28.10 21.37 7.17
N CYS A 72 27.66 20.78 6.06
CA CYS A 72 28.54 20.16 5.07
C CYS A 72 29.48 21.19 4.42
N LEU A 73 28.95 22.38 4.08
CA LEU A 73 29.74 23.46 3.52
C LEU A 73 30.75 24.02 4.53
N ALA A 74 30.36 24.18 5.80
CA ALA A 74 31.25 24.63 6.87
C ALA A 74 32.43 23.67 7.10
N ASN A 75 32.18 22.36 6.97
CA ASN A 75 33.18 21.32 7.16
C ASN A 75 33.93 20.91 5.88
N ASN A 76 33.60 21.51 4.73
CA ASN A 76 34.12 21.15 3.41
C ASN A 76 33.96 19.64 3.11
N ARG A 77 32.76 19.11 3.36
CA ARG A 77 32.40 17.70 3.15
C ARG A 77 31.12 17.59 2.32
N ARG A 78 30.90 16.40 1.75
CA ARG A 78 29.60 16.02 1.18
C ARG A 78 28.76 15.33 2.23
N PHE A 79 27.44 15.43 2.10
CA PHE A 79 26.52 14.74 2.99
C PHE A 79 26.69 13.22 2.86
N ARG A 80 26.64 12.54 4.00
CA ARG A 80 26.60 11.09 4.10
C ARG A 80 25.46 10.76 5.04
N ASP A 81 24.55 9.93 4.57
CA ASP A 81 23.42 9.48 5.36
C ASP A 81 23.87 8.33 6.26
N SER A 82 24.09 8.62 7.55
CA SER A 82 24.52 7.63 8.53
C SER A 82 23.45 6.59 8.85
N LYS A 83 22.17 6.89 8.59
CA LYS A 83 21.04 5.98 8.83
C LYS A 83 20.81 5.03 7.64
N PHE A 84 21.35 5.35 6.46
CA PHE A 84 21.25 4.54 5.23
C PHE A 84 22.57 4.58 4.43
N ASP A 85 23.67 4.19 5.08
CA ASP A 85 25.03 4.24 4.51
C ASP A 85 25.34 3.00 3.67
N LEU A 86 25.09 3.08 2.35
CA LEU A 86 25.36 2.00 1.41
C LEU A 86 26.84 1.56 1.36
N LEU A 87 27.79 2.45 1.69
CA LEU A 87 29.21 2.13 1.61
C LEU A 87 29.71 1.38 2.85
N ASN A 88 29.29 1.80 4.05
CA ASN A 88 29.79 1.25 5.31
C ASN A 88 28.83 0.28 5.98
N ASP A 89 27.53 0.36 5.68
CA ASP A 89 26.48 -0.47 6.27
C ASP A 89 25.55 -1.04 5.18
N ARG A 90 26.18 -1.59 4.13
CA ARG A 90 25.50 -2.21 3.00
C ARG A 90 24.49 -3.27 3.45
N ARG A 91 24.78 -4.00 4.52
CA ARG A 91 23.91 -5.08 4.97
C ARG A 91 22.53 -4.57 5.40
N ARG A 92 22.47 -3.49 6.18
CA ARG A 92 21.20 -2.91 6.61
C ARG A 92 20.43 -2.23 5.49
N CYS A 93 21.13 -1.70 4.50
CA CYS A 93 20.50 -0.97 3.39
C CYS A 93 19.95 -1.91 2.31
N LEU A 94 20.52 -3.11 2.18
CA LEU A 94 20.21 -4.01 1.07
C LEU A 94 19.40 -5.25 1.47
N TYR A 95 19.45 -5.65 2.75
CA TYR A 95 18.83 -6.90 3.20
C TYR A 95 17.83 -6.67 4.32
N SER A 96 16.68 -7.30 4.18
CA SER A 96 15.60 -7.32 5.14
C SER A 96 15.97 -8.15 6.38
N SER A 97 16.62 -9.29 6.16
CA SER A 97 17.03 -10.24 7.20
C SER A 97 18.51 -10.56 7.16
N LEU A 98 19.06 -10.98 8.31
CA LEU A 98 20.40 -11.58 8.33
C LEU A 98 20.45 -12.95 7.63
N LEU A 99 19.28 -13.58 7.41
CA LEU A 99 19.09 -14.87 6.75
C LEU A 99 18.63 -14.72 5.29
N SER A 100 18.70 -13.53 4.69
CA SER A 100 18.32 -13.36 3.29
C SER A 100 19.18 -14.25 2.39
N ASP A 101 18.53 -15.03 1.53
CA ASP A 101 19.15 -15.84 0.49
C ASP A 101 19.47 -15.03 -0.78
N ILE A 102 18.99 -13.78 -0.87
CA ILE A 102 19.30 -12.90 -2.00
C ILE A 102 20.78 -12.55 -1.94
N ASN A 103 21.47 -12.70 -3.07
CA ASN A 103 22.87 -12.38 -3.16
C ASN A 103 23.14 -11.40 -4.32
N TYR A 104 23.55 -10.18 -3.96
CA TYR A 104 23.92 -9.13 -4.91
C TYR A 104 25.37 -9.32 -5.41
N GLU A 105 25.72 -10.52 -5.92
CA GLU A 105 27.09 -10.87 -6.34
C GLU A 105 27.57 -10.05 -7.53
N SER A 106 26.65 -9.68 -8.42
CA SER A 106 26.94 -8.90 -9.62
C SER A 106 27.14 -7.40 -9.36
N MET A 107 27.06 -6.96 -8.09
CA MET A 107 27.28 -5.59 -7.69
C MET A 107 28.75 -5.36 -7.28
N ASP A 108 29.45 -4.50 -8.03
CA ASP A 108 30.87 -4.23 -7.83
C ASP A 108 31.17 -3.22 -6.70
N GLY A 109 30.23 -2.33 -6.37
CA GLY A 109 30.41 -1.43 -5.24
C GLY A 109 29.49 -0.23 -5.20
N VAL A 110 29.86 0.75 -4.38
CA VAL A 110 29.10 1.97 -4.11
C VAL A 110 29.95 3.20 -4.38
N LYS A 111 29.43 4.14 -5.15
CA LYS A 111 30.08 5.41 -5.48
C LYS A 111 29.08 6.55 -5.49
N ARG A 112 29.58 7.79 -5.38
CA ARG A 112 28.72 8.95 -5.57
C ARG A 112 28.37 9.13 -7.04
N VAL A 113 27.21 9.70 -7.32
CA VAL A 113 26.72 10.02 -8.66
C VAL A 113 27.81 10.67 -9.54
N GLY A 114 28.51 11.68 -9.02
CA GLY A 114 29.60 12.38 -9.75
C GLY A 114 30.88 11.58 -10.00
N GLU A 115 31.03 10.40 -9.38
CA GLU A 115 32.17 9.48 -9.59
C GLU A 115 31.83 8.35 -10.59
N ILE A 116 30.54 8.15 -10.84
CA ILE A 116 30.00 7.18 -11.80
C ILE A 116 29.85 7.87 -13.15
N PHE A 117 29.19 9.03 -13.18
CA PHE A 117 28.81 9.73 -14.40
C PHE A 117 29.51 11.07 -14.58
N ARG A 118 29.64 11.51 -15.84
CA ARG A 118 30.18 12.84 -16.18
C ARG A 118 29.05 13.85 -16.26
N ASN A 119 29.20 14.98 -15.57
CA ASN A 119 28.20 16.07 -15.51
C ASN A 119 26.78 15.57 -15.21
N PRO A 120 26.57 14.77 -14.16
CA PRO A 120 25.25 14.31 -13.80
C PRO A 120 24.37 15.50 -13.42
N VAL A 121 23.08 15.36 -13.67
CA VAL A 121 22.02 16.31 -13.31
C VAL A 121 20.86 15.54 -12.73
N PHE A 122 20.16 16.14 -11.78
CA PHE A 122 19.01 15.47 -11.17
C PHE A 122 17.85 15.28 -12.17
N TYR A 123 17.47 16.36 -12.87
CA TYR A 123 16.52 16.33 -13.99
C TYR A 123 17.19 16.88 -15.25
N LEU A 124 16.99 16.24 -16.38
CA LEU A 124 17.44 16.74 -17.67
C LEU A 124 16.37 17.64 -18.30
N ASP A 125 15.16 17.12 -18.48
CA ASP A 125 14.03 17.79 -19.12
C ASP A 125 12.68 17.44 -18.47
N GLY A 126 12.72 17.29 -17.14
CA GLY A 126 11.60 16.83 -16.31
C GLY A 126 11.59 15.31 -16.17
N ALA A 127 10.82 14.79 -15.21
CA ALA A 127 10.67 13.35 -15.08
C ALA A 127 9.66 12.82 -16.10
N LYS A 128 10.05 11.81 -16.87
CA LYS A 128 9.21 11.19 -17.89
C LYS A 128 9.11 9.68 -17.71
N PRO A 129 8.03 9.04 -18.19
CA PRO A 129 7.92 7.58 -18.16
C PRO A 129 9.12 6.93 -18.85
N ASP A 130 9.55 7.49 -19.99
CA ASP A 130 10.65 6.98 -20.83
C ASP A 130 12.00 6.95 -20.13
N ASP A 131 12.18 7.73 -19.07
CA ASP A 131 13.41 7.71 -18.29
C ASP A 131 13.53 6.39 -17.52
N ILE A 132 12.41 5.74 -17.17
CA ILE A 132 12.40 4.67 -16.17
C ILE A 132 12.92 3.36 -16.75
N LYS A 133 14.04 2.86 -16.20
CA LYS A 133 14.55 1.53 -16.47
C LYS A 133 14.80 0.78 -15.18
N GLN A 134 14.16 -0.38 -15.06
CA GLN A 134 14.38 -1.30 -13.95
C GLN A 134 15.81 -1.84 -13.90
N GLY A 135 16.30 -2.04 -12.68
CA GLY A 135 17.58 -2.68 -12.41
C GLY A 135 17.44 -4.14 -12.00
N ALA A 136 18.33 -4.58 -11.11
CA ALA A 136 18.49 -5.98 -10.72
C ALA A 136 17.54 -6.48 -9.61
N ILE A 137 16.58 -5.69 -9.14
CA ILE A 137 15.62 -6.09 -8.09
C ILE A 137 14.20 -6.21 -8.63
N GLY A 138 13.38 -7.01 -7.95
CA GLY A 138 11.98 -7.29 -8.32
C GLY A 138 10.99 -6.21 -7.90
N ASP A 139 11.33 -4.93 -8.08
CA ASP A 139 10.52 -3.78 -7.69
C ASP A 139 9.70 -3.19 -8.86
N CYS A 140 9.39 -4.02 -9.87
CA CYS A 140 8.67 -3.61 -11.07
C CYS A 140 7.35 -2.88 -10.76
N TRP A 141 6.66 -3.29 -9.70
CA TRP A 141 5.44 -2.64 -9.22
C TRP A 141 5.64 -1.16 -8.86
N HIS A 142 6.77 -0.82 -8.23
CA HIS A 142 7.13 0.54 -7.84
C HIS A 142 7.51 1.36 -9.08
N LEU A 143 8.31 0.80 -9.99
CA LEU A 143 8.70 1.48 -11.22
C LEU A 143 7.51 1.69 -12.17
N ALA A 144 6.58 0.73 -12.24
CA ALA A 144 5.33 0.89 -12.95
C ALA A 144 4.47 2.00 -12.31
N SER A 145 4.47 2.12 -10.97
CA SER A 145 3.82 3.24 -10.27
C SER A 145 4.43 4.58 -10.69
N LEU A 146 5.77 4.70 -10.63
CA LEU A 146 6.48 5.92 -11.03
C LEU A 146 6.22 6.30 -12.48
N ALA A 147 6.10 5.32 -13.39
CA ALA A 147 5.80 5.59 -14.79
C ALA A 147 4.39 6.18 -14.98
N THR A 148 3.38 5.75 -14.21
CA THR A 148 2.06 6.40 -14.24
C THR A 148 2.12 7.85 -13.74
N LEU A 149 2.89 8.13 -12.68
CA LEU A 149 3.06 9.49 -12.15
C LEU A 149 3.85 10.39 -13.10
N ALA A 150 4.95 9.90 -13.66
CA ALA A 150 5.80 10.65 -14.59
C ALA A 150 5.06 11.01 -15.88
N ASN A 151 4.01 10.25 -16.22
CA ASN A 151 3.14 10.55 -17.35
C ASN A 151 2.27 11.80 -17.14
N ILE A 152 2.10 12.22 -15.88
CA ILE A 152 1.44 13.48 -15.53
C ILE A 152 2.51 14.54 -15.24
N PRO A 153 2.63 15.59 -16.08
CA PRO A 153 3.69 16.58 -15.94
C PRO A 153 3.71 17.23 -14.55
N GLY A 154 4.87 17.21 -13.89
CA GLY A 154 5.09 17.89 -12.63
C GLY A 154 4.73 17.09 -11.36
N LEU A 155 4.18 15.88 -11.45
CA LEU A 155 3.85 15.10 -10.24
C LEU A 155 5.09 14.55 -9.54
N ILE A 156 6.03 13.95 -10.27
CA ILE A 156 7.27 13.41 -9.70
C ILE A 156 8.10 14.53 -9.04
N GLU A 157 8.13 15.72 -9.65
CA GLU A 157 8.85 16.87 -9.12
C GLU A 157 8.29 17.34 -7.77
N GLN A 158 7.00 17.11 -7.50
CA GLN A 158 6.40 17.46 -6.21
C GLN A 158 6.85 16.56 -5.06
N LEU A 159 7.43 15.38 -5.36
CA LEU A 159 8.02 14.47 -4.37
C LEU A 159 9.42 14.93 -3.93
N CYS A 160 10.17 15.59 -4.81
CA CYS A 160 11.46 16.17 -4.49
C CYS A 160 11.27 17.54 -3.80
N VAL A 161 11.35 17.56 -2.47
CA VAL A 161 11.12 18.77 -1.66
C VAL A 161 12.26 19.77 -1.84
N LYS A 162 13.49 19.30 -1.69
CA LYS A 162 14.70 20.14 -1.77
C LYS A 162 15.92 19.31 -2.08
N LYS A 163 16.89 19.90 -2.78
CA LYS A 163 18.15 19.22 -3.12
C LYS A 163 19.33 20.18 -3.21
N ASN A 164 20.52 19.66 -2.99
CA ASN A 164 21.78 20.34 -3.26
C ASN A 164 22.78 19.34 -3.85
N GLU A 165 22.93 19.35 -5.17
CA GLU A 165 23.77 18.40 -5.93
C GLU A 165 25.28 18.55 -5.60
N LYS A 166 25.71 19.75 -5.17
CA LYS A 166 27.11 19.99 -4.79
C LYS A 166 27.46 19.30 -3.48
N VAL A 167 26.56 19.39 -2.50
CA VAL A 167 26.69 18.69 -1.21
C VAL A 167 26.35 17.22 -1.34
N GLY A 168 25.49 16.86 -2.30
CA GLY A 168 25.00 15.51 -2.53
C GLY A 168 23.91 15.11 -1.54
N VAL A 169 22.95 16.01 -1.28
CA VAL A 169 21.81 15.78 -0.36
C VAL A 169 20.48 16.05 -1.08
N TYR A 170 19.51 15.17 -0.86
CA TYR A 170 18.19 15.19 -1.50
C TYR A 170 17.11 14.85 -0.46
N GLY A 171 16.11 15.73 -0.33
CA GLY A 171 14.95 15.54 0.52
C GLY A 171 13.72 15.17 -0.30
N PHE A 172 13.05 14.10 0.10
CA PHE A 172 11.85 13.56 -0.53
C PHE A 172 10.69 13.49 0.47
N ILE A 173 9.48 13.39 -0.06
CA ILE A 173 8.26 13.17 0.71
C ILE A 173 7.44 12.02 0.11
N PHE A 174 6.86 11.20 0.97
CA PHE A 174 6.03 10.06 0.62
C PHE A 174 4.80 10.02 1.52
N PHE A 175 3.73 9.43 1.04
CA PHE A 175 2.54 9.16 1.83
C PHE A 175 2.68 7.77 2.43
N LYS A 176 2.55 7.65 3.76
CA LYS A 176 2.69 6.37 4.47
C LYS A 176 1.73 6.33 5.64
N ASP A 177 0.94 5.25 5.71
CA ASP A 177 0.01 5.01 6.80
C ASP A 177 -0.91 6.22 7.07
N GLY A 178 -1.45 6.80 6.00
CA GLY A 178 -2.43 7.87 6.07
C GLY A 178 -1.88 9.28 6.31
N ASP A 179 -0.56 9.48 6.29
CA ASP A 179 0.05 10.82 6.42
C ASP A 179 1.32 10.97 5.58
N TRP A 180 1.75 12.21 5.37
CA TRP A 180 2.95 12.53 4.62
C TRP A 180 4.20 12.54 5.50
N VAL A 181 5.20 11.75 5.11
CA VAL A 181 6.47 11.60 5.80
C VAL A 181 7.62 12.02 4.89
N SER A 182 8.60 12.74 5.43
CA SER A 182 9.81 13.11 4.69
C SER A 182 10.99 12.20 5.00
N THR A 183 11.92 12.10 4.04
CA THR A 183 13.20 11.39 4.19
C THR A 183 14.29 12.15 3.45
N VAL A 184 15.52 12.11 3.95
CA VAL A 184 16.68 12.74 3.33
C VAL A 184 17.73 11.69 3.02
N VAL A 185 18.27 11.69 1.80
CA VAL A 185 19.29 10.72 1.35
C VAL A 185 20.50 11.43 0.74
N ASP A 186 21.64 10.74 0.74
CA ASP A 186 22.85 11.16 0.03
C ASP A 186 22.92 10.63 -1.43
N ASP A 187 23.91 11.09 -2.20
CA ASP A 187 24.14 10.73 -3.61
C ASP A 187 24.95 9.44 -3.85
N GLN A 188 25.10 8.56 -2.85
CA GLN A 188 25.77 7.27 -3.03
C GLN A 188 24.83 6.25 -3.68
N LEU A 189 25.28 5.59 -4.74
CA LEU A 189 24.53 4.58 -5.48
C LEU A 189 25.36 3.33 -5.73
N CYS A 190 24.67 2.19 -5.79
CA CYS A 190 25.22 0.90 -6.16
C CYS A 190 25.45 0.81 -7.68
N TYR A 191 26.60 0.27 -8.08
CA TYR A 191 26.94 0.12 -9.49
C TYR A 191 27.56 -1.25 -9.78
N SER A 192 27.44 -1.68 -11.03
CA SER A 192 28.13 -2.82 -11.62
C SER A 192 29.08 -2.36 -12.73
N ILE A 193 30.06 -3.20 -13.03
CA ILE A 193 31.05 -3.02 -14.08
C ILE A 193 30.84 -4.15 -15.09
N ASN A 194 30.53 -3.78 -16.32
CA ASN A 194 30.60 -4.74 -17.41
C ASN A 194 32.08 -5.09 -17.66
N GLN A 195 32.48 -6.32 -17.33
CA GLN A 195 33.89 -6.76 -17.38
C GLN A 195 34.51 -6.69 -18.79
N ALA A 196 33.70 -6.77 -19.85
CA ALA A 196 34.18 -6.68 -21.23
C ALA A 196 34.45 -5.24 -21.69
N THR A 197 33.60 -4.29 -21.27
CA THR A 197 33.67 -2.88 -21.71
C THR A 197 34.27 -1.94 -20.67
N LEU A 198 34.41 -2.41 -19.42
CA LEU A 198 34.75 -1.63 -18.23
C LEU A 198 33.79 -0.45 -17.97
N LYS A 199 32.63 -0.46 -18.60
CA LYS A 199 31.59 0.54 -18.40
C LYS A 199 30.89 0.29 -17.07
N LYS A 200 30.69 1.36 -16.30
CA LYS A 200 29.88 1.35 -15.09
C LYS A 200 28.42 1.56 -15.44
N SER A 201 27.54 0.79 -14.84
CA SER A 201 26.08 0.95 -14.87
C SER A 201 25.54 0.94 -13.46
N LEU A 202 24.41 1.60 -13.22
CA LEU A 202 23.72 1.47 -11.93
C LEU A 202 23.21 0.03 -11.78
N TYR A 203 23.20 -0.44 -10.54
CA TYR A 203 22.80 -1.81 -10.22
C TYR A 203 21.28 -1.96 -10.07
N PHE A 204 20.65 -0.98 -9.44
CA PHE A 204 19.19 -0.86 -9.32
C PHE A 204 18.64 0.00 -10.46
N SER A 205 17.54 0.72 -10.24
CA SER A 205 16.94 1.55 -11.27
C SER A 205 17.93 2.56 -11.90
N SER A 206 17.68 2.92 -13.16
CA SER A 206 18.47 3.93 -13.87
C SER A 206 17.62 4.72 -14.84
N CYS A 207 18.02 5.97 -15.09
CA CYS A 207 17.39 6.76 -16.14
C CYS A 207 17.89 6.29 -17.52
N ALA A 208 17.04 6.39 -18.55
CA ALA A 208 17.42 6.09 -19.93
C ALA A 208 18.64 6.90 -20.39
N ASN A 209 18.75 8.14 -19.92
CA ASN A 209 19.96 8.95 -20.02
C ASN A 209 20.84 8.78 -18.76
N GLU A 210 22.08 8.29 -18.94
CA GLU A 210 23.04 8.06 -17.85
C GLU A 210 23.38 9.31 -17.02
N ARG A 211 23.13 10.52 -17.55
CA ARG A 211 23.39 11.76 -16.80
C ARG A 211 22.25 12.12 -15.86
N GLU A 212 21.07 11.55 -16.04
CA GLU A 212 19.89 11.85 -15.24
C GLU A 212 19.78 10.89 -14.06
N THR A 213 19.45 11.41 -12.88
CA THR A 213 19.57 10.63 -11.63
C THR A 213 18.40 10.79 -10.68
N TRP A 214 17.27 11.36 -11.11
CA TRP A 214 16.10 11.49 -10.24
C TRP A 214 15.57 10.12 -9.80
N LEU A 215 15.50 9.17 -10.73
CA LEU A 215 14.94 7.84 -10.50
C LEU A 215 15.73 7.03 -9.44
N PRO A 216 17.05 6.79 -9.62
CA PRO A 216 17.80 5.99 -8.64
C PRO A 216 17.87 6.63 -7.24
N LEU A 217 17.83 7.97 -7.16
CA LEU A 217 17.82 8.67 -5.87
C LEU A 217 16.44 8.62 -5.21
N LEU A 218 15.36 8.64 -5.99
CA LEU A 218 14.00 8.47 -5.49
C LEU A 218 13.78 7.02 -5.02
N GLU A 219 14.17 6.03 -5.82
CA GLU A 219 14.13 4.60 -5.45
C GLU A 219 14.92 4.35 -4.16
N LYS A 220 16.11 4.96 -4.01
CA LYS A 220 16.87 4.90 -2.75
C LYS A 220 16.11 5.48 -1.55
N ALA A 221 15.48 6.63 -1.73
CA ALA A 221 14.68 7.26 -0.68
C ALA A 221 13.45 6.40 -0.32
N TYR A 222 12.86 5.74 -1.32
CA TYR A 222 11.77 4.79 -1.16
C TYR A 222 12.23 3.54 -0.40
N ALA A 223 13.34 2.92 -0.80
CA ALA A 223 13.96 1.81 -0.08
C ALA A 223 14.20 2.16 1.39
N LYS A 224 14.72 3.36 1.67
CA LYS A 224 14.96 3.83 3.04
C LYS A 224 13.68 3.91 3.88
N ILE A 225 12.56 4.43 3.35
CA ILE A 225 11.29 4.51 4.11
C ILE A 225 10.60 3.14 4.27
N HIS A 226 10.96 2.16 3.45
CA HIS A 226 10.52 0.77 3.56
C HIS A 226 11.57 -0.13 4.24
N GLY A 227 12.68 0.44 4.71
CA GLY A 227 13.70 -0.23 5.53
C GLY A 227 14.98 -0.58 4.76
N ASP A 228 14.86 -1.15 3.57
CA ASP A 228 15.96 -1.56 2.69
C ASP A 228 15.48 -1.85 1.26
N TYR A 229 16.42 -2.13 0.36
CA TYR A 229 16.10 -2.46 -1.04
C TYR A 229 15.41 -3.82 -1.22
N GLU A 230 15.70 -4.82 -0.37
CA GLU A 230 15.08 -6.15 -0.49
C GLU A 230 13.58 -6.08 -0.20
N CYS A 231 13.17 -5.26 0.77
CA CYS A 231 11.75 -5.01 1.09
C CYS A 231 10.96 -4.41 -0.10
N LEU A 232 11.62 -3.89 -1.14
CA LEU A 232 10.93 -3.43 -2.35
C LEU A 232 10.59 -4.56 -3.33
N THR A 233 11.05 -5.79 -3.09
CA THR A 233 10.78 -6.93 -3.97
C THR A 233 9.32 -7.38 -3.82
N GLY A 234 8.59 -7.43 -4.94
CA GLY A 234 7.20 -7.89 -5.02
C GLY A 234 6.19 -6.92 -4.39
N GLY A 235 5.12 -6.57 -5.11
CA GLY A 235 4.11 -5.65 -4.62
C GLY A 235 3.08 -5.27 -5.68
N PHE A 236 2.16 -4.40 -5.30
CA PHE A 236 1.05 -3.94 -6.16
C PHE A 236 1.28 -2.49 -6.58
N SER A 237 1.19 -2.20 -7.88
CA SER A 237 1.39 -0.84 -8.39
C SER A 237 0.37 0.16 -7.81
N SER A 238 -0.81 -0.31 -7.41
CA SER A 238 -1.78 0.55 -6.72
C SER A 238 -1.25 1.02 -5.36
N GLU A 239 -0.53 0.17 -4.63
CA GLU A 239 0.06 0.53 -3.35
C GLU A 239 1.17 1.57 -3.51
N GLY A 240 2.03 1.38 -4.52
CA GLY A 240 3.12 2.30 -4.82
C GLY A 240 2.60 3.67 -5.27
N THR A 241 1.57 3.69 -6.12
CA THR A 241 0.92 4.94 -6.50
C THR A 241 0.23 5.64 -5.32
N GLU A 242 -0.38 4.90 -4.39
CA GLU A 242 -0.90 5.48 -3.15
C GLU A 242 0.21 6.11 -2.30
N ASP A 243 1.35 5.42 -2.12
CA ASP A 243 2.47 5.92 -1.33
C ASP A 243 3.13 7.15 -1.97
N LEU A 244 3.01 7.29 -3.29
CA LEU A 244 3.51 8.44 -4.03
C LEU A 244 2.49 9.59 -4.13
N THR A 245 1.20 9.37 -3.89
CA THR A 245 0.16 10.40 -4.17
C THR A 245 -0.74 10.76 -2.99
N GLY A 246 -0.89 9.88 -2.00
CA GLY A 246 -1.95 9.95 -1.00
C GLY A 246 -3.33 9.54 -1.52
N GLY A 247 -3.38 8.92 -2.70
CA GLY A 247 -4.58 8.35 -3.30
C GLY A 247 -5.14 7.15 -2.52
N VAL A 248 -6.09 6.44 -3.14
CA VAL A 248 -6.67 5.21 -2.59
C VAL A 248 -6.44 4.06 -3.55
N ALA A 249 -5.65 3.08 -3.11
CA ALA A 249 -5.38 1.86 -3.85
C ALA A 249 -6.58 0.89 -3.81
N SER A 250 -6.81 0.22 -4.92
CA SER A 250 -7.72 -0.91 -5.06
C SER A 250 -7.25 -1.82 -6.21
N ILE A 251 -7.64 -3.08 -6.16
CA ILE A 251 -7.33 -4.05 -7.22
C ILE A 251 -8.64 -4.64 -7.73
N LEU A 252 -8.73 -4.82 -9.04
CA LEU A 252 -9.85 -5.44 -9.74
C LEU A 252 -9.34 -6.50 -10.69
N PHE A 253 -9.91 -7.71 -10.64
CA PHE A 253 -9.65 -8.70 -11.67
C PHE A 253 -10.41 -8.39 -12.95
N THR A 254 -9.74 -8.53 -14.09
CA THR A 254 -10.35 -8.28 -15.40
C THR A 254 -11.52 -9.22 -15.67
N ASN A 255 -11.46 -10.45 -15.16
CA ASN A 255 -12.55 -11.44 -15.25
C ASN A 255 -13.78 -11.10 -14.40
N ASP A 256 -13.65 -10.21 -13.41
CA ASP A 256 -14.77 -9.75 -12.57
C ASP A 256 -15.49 -8.53 -13.17
N ILE A 257 -15.04 -8.04 -14.33
CA ILE A 257 -15.68 -6.92 -15.04
C ILE A 257 -16.96 -7.44 -15.72
N LEU A 258 -18.11 -7.11 -15.13
CA LEU A 258 -19.42 -7.52 -15.67
C LEU A 258 -19.77 -6.81 -16.99
N ASP A 259 -19.62 -5.49 -17.03
CA ASP A 259 -19.94 -4.66 -18.21
C ASP A 259 -18.68 -3.91 -18.66
N VAL A 260 -18.06 -4.42 -19.72
CA VAL A 260 -16.83 -3.86 -20.31
C VAL A 260 -17.05 -2.50 -20.97
N ASP A 261 -18.28 -2.19 -21.40
CA ASP A 261 -18.61 -0.90 -22.00
C ASP A 261 -18.78 0.17 -20.93
N GLN A 262 -19.48 -0.17 -19.85
CA GLN A 262 -19.59 0.69 -18.68
C GLN A 262 -18.22 0.89 -18.02
N PHE A 263 -17.43 -0.16 -17.85
CA PHE A 263 -16.09 -0.06 -17.27
C PHE A 263 -15.17 0.85 -18.10
N TRP A 264 -15.25 0.76 -19.43
CA TRP A 264 -14.52 1.70 -20.29
C TRP A 264 -14.94 3.15 -20.04
N ALA A 265 -16.25 3.42 -20.00
CA ALA A 265 -16.79 4.77 -19.84
C ALA A 265 -16.55 5.35 -18.44
N CYS A 266 -16.59 4.51 -17.40
CA CYS A 266 -16.49 4.92 -16.01
C CYS A 266 -15.05 4.91 -15.50
N GLU A 267 -14.25 3.89 -15.81
CA GLU A 267 -12.91 3.70 -15.22
C GLU A 267 -11.79 3.99 -16.22
N MET A 268 -11.76 3.33 -17.38
CA MET A 268 -10.64 3.50 -18.33
C MET A 268 -10.50 4.93 -18.87
N GLN A 269 -11.60 5.68 -18.97
CA GLN A 269 -11.57 7.09 -19.36
C GLN A 269 -11.03 8.05 -18.28
N ARG A 270 -10.90 7.57 -17.02
CA ARG A 270 -10.34 8.32 -15.88
C ARG A 270 -8.81 8.24 -15.78
N VAL A 271 -8.16 7.36 -16.55
CA VAL A 271 -6.70 7.22 -16.60
C VAL A 271 -6.02 8.59 -16.78
N ASN A 272 -5.04 8.88 -15.91
CA ASN A 272 -4.30 10.15 -15.77
C ASN A 272 -5.12 11.40 -15.41
N LYS A 273 -6.42 11.26 -15.13
CA LYS A 273 -7.28 12.40 -14.74
C LYS A 273 -7.71 12.28 -13.29
N GLN A 274 -8.23 11.11 -12.96
CA GLN A 274 -8.90 10.79 -11.70
C GLN A 274 -8.44 9.45 -11.12
N ALA A 275 -7.77 8.63 -11.95
CA ALA A 275 -7.15 7.38 -11.54
C ALA A 275 -5.79 7.22 -12.21
N LEU A 276 -4.83 6.66 -11.47
CA LEU A 276 -3.61 6.06 -12.01
C LEU A 276 -3.82 4.55 -12.06
N MET A 277 -3.38 3.90 -13.13
CA MET A 277 -3.65 2.49 -13.34
C MET A 277 -2.39 1.72 -13.71
N GLY A 278 -2.20 0.57 -13.09
CA GLY A 278 -1.29 -0.48 -13.51
C GLY A 278 -2.07 -1.73 -13.93
N CYS A 279 -1.36 -2.70 -14.48
CA CYS A 279 -1.91 -4.02 -14.78
C CYS A 279 -0.83 -5.08 -14.64
N SER A 280 -1.22 -6.29 -14.25
CA SER A 280 -0.33 -7.44 -14.14
C SER A 280 -0.92 -8.68 -14.80
N ILE A 281 -0.03 -9.64 -15.05
CA ILE A 281 -0.38 -11.02 -15.37
C ILE A 281 0.23 -11.87 -14.27
N ASP A 282 -0.56 -12.72 -13.63
CA ASP A 282 -0.10 -13.50 -12.47
C ASP A 282 0.28 -14.94 -12.86
N HIS A 283 -0.11 -15.38 -14.06
CA HIS A 283 0.15 -16.72 -14.58
C HIS A 283 1.02 -16.72 -15.84
N ASP A 284 1.76 -17.81 -16.05
CA ASP A 284 2.42 -18.07 -17.32
C ASP A 284 1.39 -18.52 -18.36
N ASP A 285 1.51 -18.05 -19.60
CA ASP A 285 0.71 -18.56 -20.72
C ASP A 285 1.11 -20.04 -21.02
N PRO A 286 0.21 -21.02 -20.85
CA PRO A 286 0.49 -22.42 -21.13
C PRO A 286 0.85 -22.69 -22.59
N SER A 287 0.45 -21.82 -23.51
CA SER A 287 0.74 -21.93 -24.94
C SER A 287 2.17 -21.52 -25.29
N GLY A 288 2.84 -20.76 -24.42
CA GLY A 288 4.14 -20.15 -24.68
C GLY A 288 4.11 -18.94 -25.63
N GLU A 289 2.96 -18.56 -26.18
CA GLU A 289 2.79 -17.39 -27.04
C GLU A 289 2.71 -16.11 -26.21
N ARG A 290 3.84 -15.68 -25.66
CA ARG A 290 3.90 -14.51 -24.78
C ARG A 290 3.52 -13.19 -25.46
N HIS A 291 3.45 -13.13 -26.79
CA HIS A 291 3.17 -11.93 -27.60
C HIS A 291 3.95 -10.66 -27.16
N GLY A 292 5.12 -10.84 -26.54
CA GLY A 292 5.93 -9.75 -25.99
C GLY A 292 5.52 -9.22 -24.61
N ILE A 293 4.56 -9.87 -23.94
CA ILE A 293 4.16 -9.56 -22.55
C ILE A 293 4.80 -10.56 -21.58
N MET A 294 5.32 -10.04 -20.48
CA MET A 294 6.02 -10.81 -19.45
C MET A 294 5.05 -11.16 -18.32
N PRO A 295 4.91 -12.45 -17.95
CA PRO A 295 4.14 -12.85 -16.78
C PRO A 295 4.86 -12.49 -15.48
N ARG A 296 4.10 -12.42 -14.38
CA ARG A 296 4.54 -12.04 -13.03
C ARG A 296 5.29 -10.71 -13.01
N HIS A 297 4.77 -9.76 -13.77
CA HIS A 297 5.40 -8.45 -13.98
C HIS A 297 4.34 -7.34 -14.02
N ALA A 298 4.68 -6.19 -13.44
CA ALA A 298 3.80 -5.03 -13.40
C ALA A 298 4.03 -4.12 -14.60
N TYR A 299 2.93 -3.66 -15.20
CA TYR A 299 2.90 -2.71 -16.31
C TYR A 299 2.11 -1.46 -15.92
N SER A 300 2.41 -0.34 -16.56
CA SER A 300 1.68 0.92 -16.37
C SER A 300 0.66 1.12 -17.48
N VAL A 301 -0.55 1.54 -17.16
CA VAL A 301 -1.53 2.02 -18.14
C VAL A 301 -1.35 3.53 -18.29
N LEU A 302 -0.83 3.96 -19.44
CA LEU A 302 -0.43 5.34 -19.68
C LEU A 302 -1.47 6.16 -20.43
N SER A 303 -2.36 5.57 -21.21
CA SER A 303 -3.35 6.33 -21.97
C SER A 303 -4.45 5.43 -22.52
N THR A 304 -5.56 6.04 -22.90
CA THR A 304 -6.68 5.37 -23.57
C THR A 304 -7.16 6.21 -24.74
N ALA A 305 -7.53 5.56 -25.84
CA ALA A 305 -8.04 6.24 -27.03
C ALA A 305 -9.10 5.40 -27.73
N THR A 306 -9.86 6.06 -28.62
CA THR A 306 -10.77 5.38 -29.56
C THR A 306 -10.43 5.83 -30.96
N ILE A 307 -10.06 4.87 -31.81
CA ILE A 307 -9.67 5.07 -33.21
C ILE A 307 -10.58 4.21 -34.08
N ASN A 308 -11.26 4.81 -35.06
CA ASN A 308 -12.16 4.08 -35.97
C ASN A 308 -13.20 3.18 -35.25
N ASN A 309 -13.77 3.68 -34.13
CA ASN A 309 -14.67 2.95 -33.22
C ASN A 309 -14.06 1.75 -32.48
N GLU A 310 -12.74 1.55 -32.55
CA GLU A 310 -12.00 0.56 -31.77
C GLU A 310 -11.35 1.25 -30.56
N ARG A 311 -11.49 0.63 -29.38
CA ARG A 311 -10.89 1.13 -28.14
C ARG A 311 -9.49 0.54 -28.00
N ILE A 312 -8.52 1.40 -27.70
CA ILE A 312 -7.13 1.02 -27.54
C ILE A 312 -6.54 1.59 -26.25
N VAL A 313 -5.63 0.84 -25.65
CA VAL A 313 -4.97 1.16 -24.39
C VAL A 313 -3.47 1.25 -24.63
N GLN A 314 -2.83 2.29 -24.11
CA GLN A 314 -1.38 2.42 -24.10
C GLN A 314 -0.84 1.86 -22.79
N VAL A 315 0.04 0.88 -22.89
CA VAL A 315 0.65 0.18 -21.76
C VAL A 315 2.16 0.36 -21.83
N ARG A 316 2.83 0.37 -20.67
CA ARG A 316 4.29 0.50 -20.59
C ARG A 316 4.93 -0.57 -19.73
N ASN A 317 5.95 -1.23 -20.27
CA ASN A 317 6.87 -2.09 -19.55
C ASN A 317 7.93 -1.25 -18.80
N PRO A 318 8.07 -1.35 -17.47
CA PRO A 318 9.07 -0.61 -16.69
C PRO A 318 10.53 -0.99 -17.00
N TRP A 319 10.78 -2.06 -17.76
CA TRP A 319 12.12 -2.36 -18.28
C TRP A 319 12.57 -1.40 -19.38
N GLY A 320 11.64 -0.65 -19.98
CA GLY A 320 11.92 0.27 -21.07
C GLY A 320 12.28 -0.42 -22.39
N GLN A 321 11.84 -1.67 -22.55
CA GLN A 321 12.00 -2.52 -23.73
C GLN A 321 11.01 -3.69 -23.65
N THR A 322 10.91 -4.49 -24.71
CA THR A 322 10.05 -5.69 -24.81
C THR A 322 8.57 -5.34 -24.77
N GLU A 323 7.96 -5.39 -25.95
CA GLU A 323 6.65 -4.80 -26.24
C GLU A 323 5.70 -5.79 -26.91
N TRP A 324 4.41 -5.50 -26.82
CA TRP A 324 3.33 -6.19 -27.52
C TRP A 324 3.59 -6.29 -29.02
N ASN A 325 3.36 -7.48 -29.61
CA ASN A 325 3.56 -7.72 -31.04
C ASN A 325 2.28 -8.08 -31.82
N GLY A 326 1.10 -7.88 -31.23
CA GLY A 326 -0.20 -8.13 -31.87
C GLY A 326 -0.86 -6.86 -32.43
N ASP A 327 -2.19 -6.83 -32.43
CA ASP A 327 -2.97 -5.70 -32.95
C ASP A 327 -2.65 -4.39 -32.22
N TRP A 328 -2.40 -3.31 -32.98
CA TRP A 328 -1.96 -1.99 -32.49
C TRP A 328 -0.56 -1.91 -31.88
N SER A 329 0.23 -2.99 -31.94
CA SER A 329 1.68 -2.91 -31.69
C SER A 329 2.36 -1.87 -32.58
N ASP A 330 3.57 -1.46 -32.23
CA ASP A 330 4.36 -0.48 -32.96
C ASP A 330 4.50 -0.79 -34.46
N GLN A 331 4.59 -2.07 -34.82
CA GLN A 331 4.72 -2.55 -36.20
C GLN A 331 3.39 -2.99 -36.83
N SER A 332 2.26 -2.73 -36.17
CA SER A 332 0.94 -3.18 -36.63
C SER A 332 0.49 -2.47 -37.91
N GLU A 333 0.01 -3.24 -38.90
CA GLU A 333 -0.56 -2.70 -40.13
C GLU A 333 -1.87 -1.90 -39.91
N LYS A 334 -2.45 -1.94 -38.70
CA LYS A 334 -3.65 -1.15 -38.34
C LYS A 334 -3.36 0.35 -38.24
N TRP A 335 -2.10 0.74 -38.08
CA TRP A 335 -1.73 2.15 -37.98
C TRP A 335 -1.91 2.88 -39.31
N THR A 336 -2.73 3.93 -39.28
CA THR A 336 -2.85 4.90 -40.37
C THR A 336 -2.14 6.19 -39.98
N PRO A 337 -1.69 7.03 -40.94
CA PRO A 337 -1.09 8.33 -40.62
C PRO A 337 -1.98 9.19 -39.71
N GLU A 338 -3.29 9.13 -39.91
CA GLU A 338 -4.28 9.83 -39.08
C GLU A 338 -4.33 9.27 -37.64
N ALA A 339 -4.32 7.95 -37.49
CA ALA A 339 -4.30 7.29 -36.18
C ALA A 339 -3.00 7.60 -35.42
N ILE A 340 -1.84 7.54 -36.08
CA ILE A 340 -0.54 7.89 -35.50
C ILE A 340 -0.56 9.34 -35.00
N ALA A 341 -1.03 10.27 -35.84
CA ALA A 341 -1.12 11.68 -35.47
C ALA A 341 -2.12 11.94 -34.33
N GLN A 342 -3.19 11.14 -34.21
CA GLN A 342 -4.20 11.28 -33.16
C GLN A 342 -3.64 10.98 -31.77
N VAL A 343 -2.82 9.92 -31.65
CA VAL A 343 -2.32 9.46 -30.34
C VAL A 343 -0.84 9.75 -30.10
N GLY A 344 -0.13 10.29 -31.10
CA GLY A 344 1.29 10.60 -31.01
C GLY A 344 2.14 9.34 -30.85
N MET A 345 1.77 8.24 -31.53
CA MET A 345 2.54 7.01 -31.51
C MET A 345 3.89 7.19 -32.23
N GLU A 346 4.94 6.60 -31.68
CA GLU A 346 6.28 6.52 -32.28
C GLU A 346 6.69 5.05 -32.35
N GLU A 347 7.20 4.58 -33.49
CA GLU A 347 7.70 3.20 -33.64
C GLU A 347 9.09 3.10 -33.02
N LYS A 348 9.17 2.63 -31.76
CA LYS A 348 10.42 2.61 -30.99
C LYS A 348 10.29 1.67 -29.79
N ASP A 349 11.23 0.72 -29.67
CA ASP A 349 11.36 -0.16 -28.50
C ASP A 349 11.82 0.64 -27.27
N ASP A 350 10.85 1.22 -26.55
CA ASP A 350 11.02 1.97 -25.31
C ASP A 350 10.11 1.48 -24.17
N GLY A 351 9.48 0.31 -24.41
CA GLY A 351 8.59 -0.37 -23.51
C GLY A 351 7.15 0.11 -23.61
N LYS A 352 6.83 1.19 -24.35
CA LYS A 352 5.45 1.67 -24.53
C LYS A 352 4.85 1.08 -25.79
N PHE A 353 3.66 0.51 -25.67
CA PHE A 353 2.93 -0.01 -26.83
C PHE A 353 1.44 0.27 -26.68
N TRP A 354 0.74 0.32 -27.81
CA TRP A 354 -0.71 0.28 -27.82
C TRP A 354 -1.20 -1.14 -28.07
N MET A 355 -2.37 -1.44 -27.55
CA MET A 355 -3.06 -2.71 -27.83
C MET A 355 -4.57 -2.50 -27.85
N SER A 356 -5.30 -3.45 -28.45
CA SER A 356 -6.75 -3.43 -28.42
C SER A 356 -7.26 -3.61 -26.98
N TYR A 357 -8.33 -2.90 -26.59
CA TYR A 357 -8.94 -3.06 -25.27
C TYR A 357 -9.46 -4.49 -25.04
N LYS A 358 -9.85 -5.18 -26.12
CA LYS A 358 -10.26 -6.59 -26.08
C LYS A 358 -9.09 -7.51 -25.71
N ASP A 359 -7.92 -7.30 -26.29
CA ASP A 359 -6.72 -8.07 -25.95
C ASP A 359 -6.23 -7.72 -24.55
N PHE A 360 -6.33 -6.45 -24.16
CA PHE A 360 -5.97 -5.99 -22.82
C PHE A 360 -6.73 -6.77 -21.74
N LEU A 361 -8.07 -6.85 -21.84
CA LEU A 361 -8.90 -7.61 -20.90
C LEU A 361 -8.67 -9.12 -20.95
N ARG A 362 -8.21 -9.65 -22.08
CA ARG A 362 -7.95 -11.09 -22.26
C ARG A 362 -6.60 -11.50 -21.68
N ILE A 363 -5.62 -10.61 -21.73
CA ILE A 363 -4.22 -10.92 -21.41
C ILE A 363 -3.87 -10.55 -19.97
N PHE A 364 -4.32 -9.38 -19.50
CA PHE A 364 -4.06 -8.95 -18.13
C PHE A 364 -5.10 -9.53 -17.19
N ASP A 365 -4.65 -10.05 -16.05
CA ASP A 365 -5.51 -10.69 -15.04
C ASP A 365 -6.04 -9.67 -14.04
N SER A 366 -5.20 -8.70 -13.71
CA SER A 366 -5.45 -7.75 -12.64
C SER A 366 -5.21 -6.33 -13.12
N LEU A 367 -6.01 -5.42 -12.58
CA LEU A 367 -5.88 -3.99 -12.71
C LEU A 367 -5.61 -3.41 -11.34
N ASP A 368 -4.51 -2.68 -11.23
CA ASP A 368 -4.12 -1.92 -10.06
C ASP A 368 -4.65 -0.50 -10.23
N LEU A 369 -5.66 -0.10 -9.47
CA LEU A 369 -6.26 1.23 -9.56
C LEU A 369 -5.88 2.07 -8.34
N CYS A 370 -5.47 3.31 -8.58
CA CYS A 370 -5.29 4.30 -7.52
C CYS A 370 -6.12 5.54 -7.83
N ARG A 371 -7.18 5.76 -7.04
CA ARG A 371 -8.01 6.96 -7.10
C ARG A 371 -7.20 8.14 -6.57
N ILE A 372 -7.05 9.17 -7.38
CA ILE A 372 -6.33 10.40 -7.01
C ILE A 372 -7.30 11.54 -6.77
N PHE A 373 -6.90 12.47 -5.89
CA PHE A 373 -7.73 13.56 -5.42
C PHE A 373 -7.10 14.91 -5.77
N ASP A 374 -7.94 15.86 -6.18
CA ASP A 374 -7.53 17.24 -6.41
C ASP A 374 -7.72 18.10 -5.15
N ALA A 375 -7.43 19.40 -5.27
CA ALA A 375 -7.52 20.35 -4.16
C ALA A 375 -8.96 20.62 -3.65
N THR A 376 -9.99 20.07 -4.28
CA THR A 376 -11.39 20.18 -3.84
C THR A 376 -11.77 19.12 -2.80
N TRP A 377 -10.91 18.14 -2.56
CA TRP A 377 -11.10 17.11 -1.56
C TRP A 377 -10.43 17.48 -0.24
N SER A 378 -11.09 17.12 0.84
CA SER A 378 -10.59 17.17 2.22
C SER A 378 -10.50 15.76 2.77
N VAL A 379 -9.52 15.52 3.63
CA VAL A 379 -9.32 14.21 4.27
C VAL A 379 -9.30 14.36 5.77
N ALA A 380 -10.05 13.50 6.46
CA ALA A 380 -9.95 13.30 7.89
C ALA A 380 -9.41 11.89 8.16
N SER A 381 -8.50 11.76 9.12
CA SER A 381 -7.87 10.49 9.47
C SER A 381 -7.83 10.28 10.98
N SER A 382 -7.94 9.03 11.42
CA SER A 382 -7.83 8.65 12.82
C SER A 382 -7.31 7.21 12.93
N TRP A 383 -6.51 6.94 13.96
CA TRP A 383 -5.94 5.62 14.26
C TRP A 383 -6.40 5.16 15.63
N ILE A 384 -6.78 3.90 15.75
CA ILE A 384 -7.11 3.26 17.02
C ILE A 384 -6.36 1.93 17.16
N PRO A 385 -5.98 1.55 18.39
CA PRO A 385 -5.59 0.18 18.65
C PRO A 385 -6.81 -0.76 18.58
N TYR A 386 -6.60 -2.01 18.16
CA TYR A 386 -7.65 -2.97 17.89
C TYR A 386 -7.21 -4.41 18.19
N ASN A 387 -8.07 -5.15 18.90
CA ASN A 387 -7.88 -6.58 19.19
C ASN A 387 -8.69 -7.39 18.20
N VAL A 388 -8.04 -8.39 17.60
CA VAL A 388 -8.71 -9.24 16.63
C VAL A 388 -9.48 -10.34 17.35
N GLU A 389 -8.86 -10.99 18.34
CA GLU A 389 -9.49 -12.03 19.16
C GLU A 389 -9.09 -11.94 20.65
N PRO A 390 -10.04 -11.89 21.60
CA PRO A 390 -11.46 -11.57 21.39
C PRO A 390 -11.61 -10.16 20.79
N ARG A 391 -12.60 -10.02 19.90
CA ARG A 391 -12.75 -8.82 19.06
C ARG A 391 -13.05 -7.57 19.87
N SER A 392 -12.34 -6.49 19.56
CA SER A 392 -12.56 -5.18 20.18
C SER A 392 -13.86 -4.52 19.71
N SER A 393 -14.49 -3.76 20.60
CA SER A 393 -15.64 -2.87 20.30
C SER A 393 -15.23 -1.53 19.66
N GLY A 394 -13.99 -1.41 19.19
CA GLY A 394 -13.45 -0.18 18.60
C GLY A 394 -14.21 0.26 17.36
N LYS A 395 -14.44 1.58 17.24
CA LYS A 395 -15.25 2.17 16.16
C LYS A 395 -14.82 3.58 15.82
N PHE A 396 -15.25 4.06 14.66
CA PHE A 396 -14.98 5.40 14.19
C PHE A 396 -16.27 6.17 13.95
N HIS A 397 -16.26 7.48 14.18
CA HIS A 397 -17.39 8.36 13.94
C HIS A 397 -16.95 9.57 13.12
N PHE A 398 -17.70 9.90 12.08
CA PHE A 398 -17.50 11.14 11.33
C PHE A 398 -18.83 11.82 11.05
N GLU A 399 -18.78 13.13 10.87
CA GLU A 399 -19.96 13.93 10.51
C GLU A 399 -19.69 14.69 9.22
N LEU A 400 -20.74 14.77 8.40
CA LEU A 400 -20.79 15.59 7.20
C LEU A 400 -21.80 16.71 7.43
N ASP A 401 -21.33 17.95 7.36
CA ASP A 401 -22.16 19.16 7.37
C ASP A 401 -22.78 19.41 5.99
N GLN A 402 -22.22 18.81 4.94
CA GLN A 402 -22.67 18.91 3.56
C GLN A 402 -22.75 17.53 2.90
N ALA A 403 -23.78 17.32 2.08
CA ALA A 403 -23.88 16.11 1.27
C ALA A 403 -22.69 16.06 0.30
N SER A 404 -22.02 14.92 0.23
CA SER A 404 -20.77 14.78 -0.51
C SER A 404 -20.57 13.35 -1.01
N GLU A 405 -19.89 13.23 -2.15
CA GLU A 405 -19.15 12.02 -2.50
C GLU A 405 -18.09 11.79 -1.41
N ALA A 406 -18.03 10.58 -0.88
CA ALA A 406 -17.14 10.19 0.19
C ALA A 406 -16.41 8.90 -0.17
N VAL A 407 -15.09 8.89 0.04
CA VAL A 407 -14.27 7.68 -0.06
C VAL A 407 -13.81 7.30 1.34
N ILE A 408 -14.28 6.16 1.84
CA ILE A 408 -13.97 5.66 3.18
C ILE A 408 -12.95 4.54 3.04
N VAL A 409 -11.84 4.63 3.77
CA VAL A 409 -10.72 3.70 3.68
C VAL A 409 -10.32 3.24 5.06
N LEU A 410 -10.41 1.93 5.32
CA LEU A 410 -9.84 1.29 6.50
C LEU A 410 -8.48 0.70 6.10
N SER A 411 -7.44 0.96 6.90
CA SER A 411 -6.07 0.55 6.63
C SER A 411 -5.43 -0.04 7.88
N GLN A 412 -4.53 -1.00 7.67
CA GLN A 412 -3.55 -1.43 8.67
C GLN A 412 -2.17 -0.85 8.30
N PRO A 413 -1.19 -0.79 9.23
CA PRO A 413 0.14 -0.30 8.93
C PRO A 413 0.80 -1.08 7.79
N ASP A 414 1.60 -0.39 6.98
CA ASP A 414 2.44 -1.00 5.95
C ASP A 414 3.36 -2.07 6.56
N THR A 415 3.14 -3.32 6.16
CA THR A 415 3.91 -4.45 6.67
C THR A 415 5.23 -4.69 5.95
N ARG A 416 5.45 -4.04 4.80
CA ARG A 416 6.66 -4.19 3.97
C ARG A 416 7.93 -3.86 4.74
N TYR A 417 7.84 -2.93 5.68
CA TYR A 417 8.95 -2.55 6.56
C TYR A 417 9.40 -3.69 7.49
N TYR A 418 8.55 -4.69 7.74
CA TYR A 418 8.84 -5.83 8.60
C TYR A 418 9.43 -7.03 7.85
N GLY A 419 9.40 -7.03 6.50
CA GLY A 419 9.95 -8.09 5.64
C GLY A 419 9.91 -9.50 6.23
N ALA A 420 11.07 -10.06 6.59
CA ALA A 420 11.21 -11.43 7.12
C ALA A 420 10.64 -11.68 8.55
N LEU A 421 9.97 -10.70 9.14
CA LEU A 421 9.21 -10.81 10.39
C LEU A 421 7.71 -10.81 10.08
N GLU A 422 7.29 -11.42 8.96
CA GLU A 422 5.86 -11.62 8.70
C GLU A 422 5.21 -12.14 9.97
N ALA A 423 4.10 -11.48 10.35
CA ALA A 423 3.40 -11.85 11.54
C ALA A 423 2.99 -13.33 11.44
N ASP A 424 2.90 -14.01 12.59
CA ASP A 424 2.34 -15.36 12.70
C ASP A 424 0.90 -15.45 12.13
N TYR A 425 0.32 -14.31 11.76
CA TYR A 425 -1.01 -14.16 11.23
C TYR A 425 -1.06 -13.17 10.07
N THR A 426 -2.02 -13.41 9.19
CA THR A 426 -2.46 -12.43 8.21
C THR A 426 -3.84 -11.90 8.57
N TYR A 427 -4.03 -10.59 8.39
CA TYR A 427 -5.27 -9.91 8.72
C TYR A 427 -6.01 -9.50 7.45
N THR A 428 -7.28 -9.88 7.36
CA THR A 428 -8.19 -9.45 6.30
C THR A 428 -9.12 -8.39 6.86
N LEU A 429 -9.14 -7.22 6.20
CA LEU A 429 -9.91 -6.06 6.65
C LEU A 429 -11.29 -6.01 5.97
N SER A 430 -12.30 -5.63 6.75
CA SER A 430 -13.63 -5.27 6.28
C SER A 430 -14.24 -4.27 7.26
N PHE A 431 -15.30 -3.57 6.86
CA PHE A 431 -16.03 -2.67 7.76
C PHE A 431 -17.46 -2.42 7.31
N HIS A 432 -18.29 -2.02 8.27
CA HIS A 432 -19.68 -1.62 8.04
C HIS A 432 -19.86 -0.14 8.34
N VAL A 433 -20.63 0.55 7.51
CA VAL A 433 -21.00 1.96 7.70
C VAL A 433 -22.46 2.02 8.11
N TYR A 434 -22.75 2.70 9.22
CA TYR A 434 -24.09 2.94 9.75
C TYR A 434 -24.39 4.43 9.76
N ASN A 435 -25.65 4.80 9.58
CA ASN A 435 -26.11 6.18 9.74
C ASN A 435 -26.50 6.48 11.20
N SER A 436 -27.03 7.68 11.46
CA SER A 436 -27.47 8.13 12.79
C SER A 436 -28.63 7.33 13.40
N ASP A 437 -29.36 6.56 12.60
CA ASP A 437 -30.46 5.71 13.04
C ASP A 437 -30.01 4.26 13.24
N ASP A 438 -28.69 4.02 13.32
CA ASP A 438 -28.05 2.70 13.37
C ASP A 438 -28.42 1.78 12.20
N LYS A 439 -28.88 2.35 11.08
CA LYS A 439 -29.19 1.60 9.86
C LYS A 439 -27.91 1.42 9.04
N LEU A 440 -27.67 0.17 8.63
CA LEU A 440 -26.58 -0.19 7.73
C LEU A 440 -26.74 0.53 6.38
N VAL A 441 -25.71 1.30 6.02
CA VAL A 441 -25.60 2.02 4.74
C VAL A 441 -24.87 1.16 3.71
N LYS A 442 -23.69 0.64 4.07
CA LYS A 442 -22.86 -0.18 3.17
C LYS A 442 -21.91 -1.08 3.95
N ARG A 443 -21.56 -2.22 3.33
CA ARG A 443 -20.48 -3.12 3.76
C ARG A 443 -19.30 -3.00 2.79
N ALA A 444 -18.10 -2.90 3.34
CA ALA A 444 -16.84 -2.92 2.62
C ALA A 444 -16.11 -4.22 2.97
N ARG A 445 -15.62 -4.94 1.97
CA ARG A 445 -14.85 -6.18 2.15
C ARG A 445 -13.69 -6.18 1.17
N ALA A 446 -12.56 -6.73 1.60
CA ALA A 446 -11.46 -6.99 0.68
C ALA A 446 -11.94 -7.94 -0.42
N THR A 447 -11.81 -7.53 -1.67
CA THR A 447 -12.13 -8.34 -2.86
C THR A 447 -10.96 -9.24 -3.24
N VAL A 448 -9.73 -8.80 -2.93
CA VAL A 448 -8.50 -9.50 -3.26
C VAL A 448 -7.79 -9.90 -1.96
N PRO A 449 -7.79 -11.20 -1.59
CA PRO A 449 -7.31 -11.66 -0.27
C PRO A 449 -5.85 -11.34 0.03
N TYR A 450 -5.01 -11.15 -0.99
CA TYR A 450 -3.58 -10.87 -0.83
C TYR A 450 -3.23 -9.37 -0.84
N CYS A 451 -4.15 -8.49 -1.23
CA CYS A 451 -3.99 -7.04 -1.07
C CYS A 451 -4.56 -6.60 0.29
N LYS A 452 -3.79 -6.84 1.35
CA LYS A 452 -4.28 -6.79 2.73
C LYS A 452 -4.22 -5.40 3.36
N ARG A 453 -3.46 -4.46 2.77
CA ARG A 453 -3.12 -3.17 3.40
C ARG A 453 -4.34 -2.31 3.71
N SER A 454 -5.33 -2.28 2.82
CA SER A 454 -6.52 -1.45 2.99
C SER A 454 -7.73 -1.98 2.24
N VAL A 455 -8.90 -1.62 2.74
CA VAL A 455 -10.20 -1.82 2.07
C VAL A 455 -10.90 -0.46 1.98
N SER A 456 -11.55 -0.19 0.85
CA SER A 456 -12.18 1.10 0.57
C SER A 456 -13.55 0.95 -0.08
N ILE A 457 -14.38 1.98 0.06
CA ILE A 457 -15.65 2.13 -0.67
C ILE A 457 -15.85 3.60 -1.05
N GLU A 458 -16.51 3.81 -2.19
CA GLU A 458 -16.99 5.12 -2.65
C GLU A 458 -18.51 5.19 -2.48
N LEU A 459 -19.02 6.28 -1.91
CA LEU A 459 -20.43 6.48 -1.59
C LEU A 459 -20.85 7.94 -1.76
N ASP A 460 -22.07 8.18 -2.26
CA ASP A 460 -22.73 9.48 -2.12
C ASP A 460 -23.47 9.53 -0.78
N LEU A 461 -23.00 10.34 0.15
CA LEU A 461 -23.56 10.43 1.50
C LEU A 461 -24.31 11.75 1.70
N PRO A 462 -25.56 11.73 2.22
CA PRO A 462 -26.24 12.94 2.66
C PRO A 462 -25.59 13.51 3.93
N VAL A 463 -25.98 14.74 4.27
CA VAL A 463 -25.64 15.38 5.57
C VAL A 463 -26.06 14.46 6.71
N GLY A 464 -25.17 14.23 7.66
CA GLY A 464 -25.45 13.38 8.81
C GLY A 464 -24.21 12.88 9.53
N THR A 465 -24.45 12.13 10.60
CA THR A 465 -23.43 11.45 11.39
C THR A 465 -23.39 9.97 10.99
N TYR A 466 -22.19 9.44 10.84
CA TYR A 466 -21.95 8.07 10.44
C TYR A 466 -21.00 7.37 11.39
N THR A 467 -21.28 6.09 11.63
CA THR A 467 -20.44 5.20 12.44
C THR A 467 -19.84 4.14 11.54
N VAL A 468 -18.51 3.98 11.59
CA VAL A 468 -17.79 2.92 10.89
C VAL A 468 -17.30 1.89 11.89
N VAL A 469 -17.73 0.65 11.71
CA VAL A 469 -17.40 -0.48 12.58
C VAL A 469 -16.47 -1.43 11.83
N PRO A 470 -15.19 -1.53 12.24
CA PRO A 470 -14.23 -2.47 11.65
C PRO A 470 -14.61 -3.92 11.92
N HIS A 471 -14.26 -4.77 10.96
CA HIS A 471 -14.33 -6.22 11.04
C HIS A 471 -13.03 -6.80 10.50
N VAL A 472 -12.25 -7.42 11.39
CA VAL A 472 -10.94 -7.98 11.06
C VAL A 472 -10.99 -9.48 11.30
N THR A 473 -10.62 -10.25 10.28
CA THR A 473 -10.42 -11.69 10.39
C THR A 473 -8.93 -11.98 10.46
N ARG A 474 -8.54 -12.93 11.32
CA ARG A 474 -7.17 -13.38 11.51
C ARG A 474 -7.02 -14.82 11.01
N GLU A 475 -6.01 -15.06 10.20
CA GLU A 475 -5.65 -16.41 9.74
C GLU A 475 -4.17 -16.65 10.03
N ALA A 476 -3.81 -17.83 10.56
CA ALA A 476 -2.41 -18.19 10.76
C ALA A 476 -1.66 -18.20 9.43
N THR A 477 -0.43 -17.70 9.40
CA THR A 477 0.42 -17.81 8.22
C THR A 477 0.75 -19.29 8.00
N ASN A 478 0.31 -19.85 6.86
CA ASN A 478 0.73 -21.19 6.42
C ASN A 478 2.22 -21.13 6.08
N ILE A 479 3.08 -21.41 7.05
CA ILE A 479 4.46 -21.78 6.77
C ILE A 479 4.39 -23.16 6.12
N VAL A 480 4.40 -23.18 4.79
CA VAL A 480 4.64 -24.41 4.03
C VAL A 480 6.11 -24.73 4.28
N ASP A 481 6.39 -25.71 5.13
CA ASP A 481 7.73 -26.31 5.21
C ASP A 481 8.10 -26.73 3.78
N SER A 482 9.14 -26.11 3.23
CA SER A 482 9.67 -26.44 1.92
C SER A 482 10.13 -27.90 1.95
N GLU A 483 9.42 -28.75 1.23
CA GLU A 483 9.86 -30.04 0.68
C GLU A 483 10.91 -30.79 1.52
N ASP A 484 10.46 -31.52 2.54
CA ASP A 484 11.08 -32.80 2.88
C ASP A 484 9.96 -33.85 2.93
N GLU A 485 10.05 -34.81 2.00
CA GLU A 485 9.33 -36.07 2.09
C GLU A 485 9.72 -36.75 3.40
N ASP A 486 8.88 -36.69 4.43
CA ASP A 486 8.92 -37.71 5.48
C ASP A 486 7.52 -38.11 5.91
N GLU A 487 7.27 -39.41 5.77
CA GLU A 487 5.97 -40.02 6.01
C GLU A 487 5.62 -40.00 7.51
N GLY A 488 4.50 -39.35 7.83
CA GLY A 488 3.62 -39.78 8.91
C GLY A 488 3.86 -39.18 10.29
N LEU A 489 3.30 -37.99 10.53
CA LEU A 489 2.76 -37.60 11.84
C LEU A 489 1.45 -36.82 11.64
N GLY A 490 0.43 -37.17 12.43
CA GLY A 490 -0.96 -36.74 12.24
C GLY A 490 -1.23 -35.26 12.51
N GLU A 491 -2.40 -34.84 12.00
CA GLU A 491 -3.10 -33.60 12.32
C GLU A 491 -3.07 -33.30 13.84
N ASP A 492 -2.94 -32.02 14.20
CA ASP A 492 -2.86 -31.44 15.55
C ASP A 492 -1.44 -31.23 16.13
N SER A 493 -0.66 -30.30 15.58
CA SER A 493 0.21 -29.40 16.38
C SER A 493 0.83 -28.27 15.55
N ALA A 494 0.05 -27.21 15.28
CA ALA A 494 0.64 -25.92 14.90
C ALA A 494 1.29 -25.30 16.15
N VAL A 495 2.55 -25.65 16.42
CA VAL A 495 3.37 -24.99 17.44
C VAL A 495 3.85 -23.66 16.87
N SER A 496 3.47 -22.55 17.50
CA SER A 496 3.87 -21.21 17.06
C SER A 496 5.40 -21.06 16.98
N PRO A 497 5.94 -20.24 16.05
CA PRO A 497 7.36 -19.90 16.04
C PRO A 497 7.84 -19.32 17.38
N SER A 498 6.96 -18.61 18.09
CA SER A 498 7.17 -18.10 19.44
C SER A 498 7.31 -19.21 20.50
N ALA A 499 6.61 -20.35 20.36
CA ALA A 499 6.66 -21.46 21.30
C ALA A 499 7.92 -22.34 21.16
N ARG A 500 8.56 -22.38 19.98
CA ARG A 500 9.86 -23.06 19.78
C ARG A 500 11.00 -22.44 20.62
N LEU A 501 10.83 -21.21 21.13
CA LEU A 501 11.85 -20.50 21.92
C LEU A 501 11.78 -20.77 23.43
N SER A 502 10.73 -21.41 23.94
CA SER A 502 10.49 -21.52 25.40
C SER A 502 11.06 -22.78 26.07
N GLY A 503 11.65 -23.71 25.32
CA GLY A 503 12.08 -25.02 25.87
C GLY A 503 13.41 -25.59 25.36
N VAL A 504 14.13 -24.90 24.48
CA VAL A 504 15.40 -25.43 23.94
C VAL A 504 16.55 -25.07 24.88
N MET A 505 16.96 -26.04 25.70
CA MET A 505 18.30 -26.06 26.29
C MET A 505 19.31 -26.03 25.14
N VAL A 506 20.13 -24.98 25.12
CA VAL A 506 21.21 -24.73 24.16
C VAL A 506 22.05 -25.99 23.97
N GLN A 507 21.85 -26.67 22.84
CA GLN A 507 22.88 -27.50 22.23
C GLN A 507 23.37 -26.75 21.00
N ASP A 508 24.64 -26.37 21.06
CA ASP A 508 25.40 -25.78 19.98
C ASP A 508 25.24 -26.59 18.68
N ASP A 509 25.16 -25.88 17.56
CA ASP A 509 25.18 -26.35 16.15
C ASP A 509 23.83 -26.58 15.43
N ALA A 510 23.03 -25.51 15.28
CA ALA A 510 22.28 -25.15 14.06
C ALA A 510 21.60 -23.77 14.22
N VAL A 511 22.12 -22.76 13.50
CA VAL A 511 21.64 -21.36 13.28
C VAL A 511 20.88 -20.69 14.44
N ALA A 512 21.63 -20.29 15.46
CA ALA A 512 21.16 -19.31 16.44
C ALA A 512 21.01 -17.92 15.78
N MET A 513 19.82 -17.31 15.85
CA MET A 513 19.69 -15.86 15.63
C MET A 513 20.53 -15.12 16.67
N ASN A 514 21.68 -14.58 16.27
CA ASN A 514 22.52 -13.78 17.15
C ASN A 514 21.74 -12.54 17.64
N LYS A 515 21.92 -12.15 18.92
CA LYS A 515 21.34 -10.97 19.59
C LYS A 515 21.37 -9.68 18.75
N ASN A 516 22.37 -9.52 17.88
CA ASN A 516 22.47 -8.40 16.94
C ASN A 516 21.42 -8.43 15.83
N SER A 517 20.98 -9.62 15.38
CA SER A 517 19.82 -9.78 14.50
C SER A 517 18.57 -9.26 15.22
N TYR A 518 18.28 -9.79 16.40
CA TYR A 518 17.08 -9.42 17.16
C TYR A 518 16.97 -7.91 17.44
N LEU A 519 18.07 -7.27 17.85
CA LEU A 519 18.12 -5.81 18.08
C LEU A 519 18.00 -4.98 16.79
N PHE A 520 18.52 -5.47 15.66
CA PHE A 520 18.35 -4.84 14.35
C PHE A 520 16.87 -4.85 13.92
N HIS A 521 16.18 -5.94 14.18
CA HIS A 521 14.77 -6.16 13.84
C HIS A 521 13.81 -5.43 14.80
N GLN A 522 14.08 -5.40 16.11
CA GLN A 522 13.29 -4.64 17.10
C GLN A 522 13.29 -3.12 16.83
N ARG A 523 14.41 -2.56 16.36
CA ARG A 523 14.49 -1.13 16.01
C ARG A 523 13.59 -0.78 14.83
N LYS A 524 13.51 -1.68 13.84
CA LYS A 524 12.59 -1.53 12.71
C LYS A 524 11.12 -1.60 13.19
N ALA A 525 10.79 -2.60 14.01
CA ALA A 525 9.43 -2.76 14.53
C ALA A 525 8.98 -1.62 15.46
N SER A 526 9.90 -1.10 16.28
CA SER A 526 9.66 0.05 17.15
C SER A 526 9.35 1.30 16.35
N MET A 527 9.97 1.52 15.18
CA MET A 527 9.73 2.72 14.37
C MET A 527 8.31 2.75 13.80
N VAL A 528 7.80 1.69 13.18
CA VAL A 528 6.43 1.72 12.63
C VAL A 528 5.37 1.75 13.74
N ARG A 529 5.62 1.06 14.86
CA ARG A 529 4.79 1.17 16.06
C ARG A 529 4.86 2.57 16.65
N SER A 530 6.02 3.20 16.74
CA SER A 530 6.16 4.56 17.27
C SER A 530 5.57 5.59 16.33
N MET A 531 5.63 5.40 15.01
CA MET A 531 4.90 6.21 14.03
C MET A 531 3.38 6.05 14.20
N SER A 532 2.89 4.82 14.34
CA SER A 532 1.46 4.57 14.58
C SER A 532 0.99 5.14 15.92
N MET A 533 1.78 4.95 16.99
CA MET A 533 1.50 5.44 18.35
C MET A 533 1.66 6.95 18.49
N ALA A 534 2.59 7.56 17.76
CA ALA A 534 2.72 9.02 17.68
C ALA A 534 1.44 9.65 17.12
N ARG A 535 0.78 9.01 16.14
CA ARG A 535 -0.50 9.48 15.61
C ARG A 535 -1.65 9.33 16.60
N VAL A 536 -1.71 8.22 17.34
CA VAL A 536 -2.70 8.02 18.42
C VAL A 536 -2.51 9.07 19.53
N SER A 537 -1.26 9.38 19.88
CA SER A 537 -0.91 10.35 20.93
C SER A 537 -0.93 11.83 20.46
N GLY A 538 -1.23 12.10 19.19
CA GLY A 538 -1.31 13.46 18.63
C GLY A 538 0.05 14.12 18.38
N LYS A 539 1.17 13.39 18.44
CA LYS A 539 2.49 13.86 18.01
C LYS A 539 2.53 13.95 16.48
N ARG A 540 2.97 15.10 15.96
CA ARG A 540 3.09 15.31 14.50
C ARG A 540 4.37 14.63 13.99
N LEU A 541 4.21 13.65 13.11
CA LEU A 541 5.32 13.05 12.36
C LEU A 541 5.72 13.94 11.19
N LEU A 542 6.99 14.34 11.12
CA LEU A 542 7.50 15.24 10.09
C LEU A 542 8.50 14.56 9.14
N GLY A 543 9.24 13.56 9.62
CA GLY A 543 10.04 12.67 8.78
C GLY A 543 10.39 11.37 9.48
N VAL A 544 10.85 10.37 8.72
CA VAL A 544 11.33 9.08 9.26
C VAL A 544 12.72 9.20 9.91
N ASP A 545 13.41 10.30 9.63
CA ASP A 545 14.79 10.55 10.04
C ASP A 545 14.92 11.29 11.36
N ASP A 546 13.82 11.65 12.03
CA ASP A 546 13.90 12.44 13.27
C ASP A 546 14.28 11.53 14.45
N GLU A 547 15.18 12.01 15.31
CA GLU A 547 15.72 11.22 16.43
C GLU A 547 14.72 11.13 17.60
N ASP A 548 13.71 12.01 17.62
CA ASP A 548 12.66 12.12 18.64
C ASP A 548 11.69 10.91 18.68
N TYR A 549 11.89 9.89 17.84
CA TYR A 549 11.13 8.63 17.89
C TYR A 549 11.85 7.52 18.67
N GLU A 550 13.12 7.72 19.06
CA GLU A 550 13.87 6.78 19.91
C GLU A 550 13.59 6.97 21.42
N ASP A 551 12.51 7.67 21.79
CA ASP A 551 12.16 7.95 23.18
C ASP A 551 11.52 6.74 23.89
N ASP A 552 12.27 6.16 24.83
CA ASP A 552 11.84 5.69 26.17
C ASP A 552 10.48 4.95 26.29
N VAL A 553 10.14 4.07 25.36
CA VAL A 553 9.17 3.01 25.71
C VAL A 553 9.92 2.05 26.61
N ASN A 554 9.77 2.23 27.93
CA ASN A 554 10.22 1.28 28.93
C ASN A 554 9.45 -0.03 28.72
N LEU A 555 9.90 -0.86 27.78
CA LEU A 555 9.29 -2.14 27.37
C LEU A 555 9.26 -3.16 28.53
N GLU A 556 9.83 -2.82 29.69
CA GLU A 556 9.89 -3.65 30.88
C GLU A 556 8.56 -3.71 31.68
N GLU A 557 7.55 -2.90 31.36
CA GLU A 557 6.25 -2.87 32.09
C GLU A 557 4.98 -2.96 31.20
N VAL A 558 5.03 -3.54 29.99
CA VAL A 558 3.80 -3.83 29.23
C VAL A 558 3.20 -5.15 29.71
N THR A 559 2.06 -5.11 30.40
CA THR A 559 1.35 -6.32 30.84
C THR A 559 0.69 -7.01 29.64
N GLU A 560 0.39 -8.31 29.73
CA GLU A 560 -0.39 -9.03 28.70
C GLU A 560 -1.74 -8.36 28.42
N ALA A 561 -2.33 -7.69 29.42
CA ALA A 561 -3.61 -6.99 29.32
C ALA A 561 -3.54 -5.66 28.54
N ASP A 562 -2.35 -5.10 28.32
CA ASP A 562 -2.14 -3.86 27.55
C ASP A 562 -1.77 -4.15 26.08
N LYS A 563 -1.72 -5.42 25.68
CA LYS A 563 -1.28 -5.83 24.34
C LYS A 563 -2.43 -5.75 23.34
N TRP A 564 -2.36 -4.75 22.47
CA TRP A 564 -3.18 -4.69 21.26
C TRP A 564 -2.50 -5.44 20.10
N GLU A 565 -3.25 -6.28 19.41
CA GLU A 565 -2.72 -7.11 18.33
C GLU A 565 -2.52 -6.34 17.02
N LEU A 566 -3.37 -5.34 16.75
CA LEU A 566 -3.37 -4.58 15.50
C LEU A 566 -3.64 -3.10 15.73
N MET A 567 -3.13 -2.26 14.84
CA MET A 567 -3.52 -0.85 14.72
C MET A 567 -4.41 -0.69 13.49
N LEU A 568 -5.51 0.02 13.62
CA LEU A 568 -6.41 0.32 12.50
C LEU A 568 -6.48 1.83 12.29
N GLY A 569 -6.29 2.25 11.04
CA GLY A 569 -6.45 3.62 10.59
C GLY A 569 -7.69 3.75 9.71
N LEU A 570 -8.55 4.73 9.98
CA LEU A 570 -9.61 5.12 9.06
C LEU A 570 -9.28 6.48 8.43
N ARG A 571 -9.50 6.58 7.12
CA ARG A 571 -9.50 7.83 6.36
C ARG A 571 -10.85 8.02 5.70
N VAL A 572 -11.34 9.27 5.70
CA VAL A 572 -12.52 9.67 4.95
C VAL A 572 -12.15 10.87 4.09
N TYR A 573 -12.24 10.69 2.78
CA TYR A 573 -12.09 11.73 1.78
C TYR A 573 -13.48 12.27 1.44
N SER A 574 -13.65 13.58 1.42
CA SER A 574 -14.94 14.23 1.15
C SER A 574 -14.74 15.62 0.54
N HIS A 575 -15.69 16.11 -0.24
CA HIS A 575 -15.74 17.52 -0.65
C HIS A 575 -16.17 18.47 0.48
N ASP A 576 -16.62 17.93 1.62
CA ASP A 576 -16.93 18.73 2.80
C ASP A 576 -15.63 19.13 3.55
N PRO A 577 -15.24 20.42 3.54
CA PRO A 577 -14.00 20.86 4.17
C PRO A 577 -14.06 20.90 5.71
N THR A 578 -15.24 20.72 6.30
CA THR A 578 -15.43 20.68 7.75
C THR A 578 -15.48 19.26 8.31
N ILE A 579 -15.26 18.25 7.45
CA ILE A 579 -15.25 16.85 7.88
C ILE A 579 -14.30 16.64 9.05
N HIS A 580 -14.81 15.94 10.06
CA HIS A 580 -14.04 15.53 11.22
C HIS A 580 -14.28 14.06 11.49
N LEU A 581 -13.24 13.38 11.95
CA LEU A 581 -13.24 11.94 12.20
C LEU A 581 -12.64 11.69 13.58
N THR A 582 -13.35 10.89 14.39
CA THR A 582 -12.90 10.46 15.71
C THR A 582 -12.92 8.94 15.81
N GLY A 583 -11.77 8.35 16.06
CA GLY A 583 -11.64 6.96 16.46
C GLY A 583 -11.84 6.80 17.96
N VAL A 584 -12.62 5.81 18.36
CA VAL A 584 -12.82 5.40 19.75
C VAL A 584 -12.21 4.00 19.88
N PRO A 585 -11.07 3.86 20.59
CA PRO A 585 -10.54 2.55 20.96
C PRO A 585 -11.61 1.76 21.70
N GLY A 586 -11.79 0.49 21.35
CA GLY A 586 -12.69 -0.38 22.11
C GLY A 586 -12.08 -0.75 23.45
N GLU A 587 -12.84 -1.47 24.26
CA GLU A 587 -12.32 -2.08 25.48
C GLU A 587 -11.59 -3.39 25.12
N HIS A 588 -10.44 -3.65 25.77
CA HIS A 588 -9.77 -4.94 25.66
C HIS A 588 -10.62 -5.97 26.41
N PRO A 589 -11.18 -7.02 25.78
CA PRO A 589 -12.17 -7.86 26.45
C PRO A 589 -11.63 -8.64 27.66
N ALA A 590 -10.31 -8.89 27.74
CA ALA A 590 -9.68 -9.44 28.95
C ALA A 590 -9.76 -8.53 30.21
N LEU A 591 -10.24 -7.29 30.09
CA LEU A 591 -10.57 -6.43 31.24
C LEU A 591 -11.93 -6.77 31.86
N VAL A 592 -12.75 -7.60 31.19
CA VAL A 592 -14.09 -7.99 31.65
C VAL A 592 -14.04 -9.39 32.24
N GLY A 593 -13.56 -9.51 33.49
CA GLY A 593 -13.87 -10.65 34.37
C GLY A 593 -12.70 -11.48 34.92
N GLU A 594 -12.01 -10.96 35.94
CA GLU A 594 -11.46 -11.80 37.03
C GLU A 594 -12.39 -11.83 38.27
N GLU A 595 -13.58 -11.24 38.18
CA GLU A 595 -14.62 -11.37 39.22
C GLU A 595 -15.96 -11.73 38.57
N GLU A 596 -16.12 -12.99 38.17
CA GLU A 596 -17.38 -13.74 38.24
C GLU A 596 -17.10 -15.20 37.80
N GLU A 597 -16.92 -16.09 38.77
CA GLU A 597 -17.01 -17.54 38.54
C GLU A 597 -18.42 -17.86 38.01
N TYR A 598 -18.55 -18.11 36.71
CA TYR A 598 -19.72 -18.77 36.15
C TYR A 598 -19.49 -20.28 36.17
N GLU A 599 -20.27 -20.98 36.99
CA GLU A 599 -20.39 -22.42 36.96
C GLU A 599 -20.81 -22.89 35.55
N ALA A 600 -20.04 -23.82 35.01
CA ALA A 600 -20.25 -24.39 33.69
C ALA A 600 -21.56 -25.20 33.61
N GLU A 601 -22.52 -24.71 32.82
CA GLU A 601 -23.48 -25.56 32.10
C GLU A 601 -23.47 -25.16 30.61
N GLY A 602 -23.28 -26.16 29.76
CA GLY A 602 -22.83 -25.99 28.38
C GLY A 602 -23.72 -25.12 27.49
N GLN A 603 -23.13 -24.04 27.00
CA GLN A 603 -23.51 -23.30 25.80
C GLN A 603 -22.23 -22.99 24.99
N ASP A 604 -22.37 -23.02 23.67
CA ASP A 604 -21.29 -22.87 22.69
C ASP A 604 -20.56 -21.51 22.85
N PRO A 605 -19.22 -21.42 22.78
CA PRO A 605 -18.49 -20.16 23.00
C PRO A 605 -18.75 -19.04 21.98
N GLU A 606 -19.55 -19.28 20.94
CA GLU A 606 -19.91 -18.27 19.93
C GLU A 606 -21.02 -17.30 20.38
N ASP A 607 -21.78 -17.62 21.44
CA ASP A 607 -23.01 -16.90 21.79
C ASP A 607 -22.83 -15.66 22.70
N VAL A 608 -21.62 -15.45 23.25
CA VAL A 608 -21.39 -14.41 24.29
C VAL A 608 -20.77 -13.12 23.72
N THR A 609 -20.42 -13.06 22.44
CA THR A 609 -19.75 -11.89 21.83
C THR A 609 -20.38 -11.39 20.53
N ALA A 610 -21.69 -11.56 20.34
CA ALA A 610 -22.40 -10.99 19.20
C ALA A 610 -22.43 -9.45 19.27
N THR A 611 -21.73 -8.80 18.34
CA THR A 611 -21.85 -7.36 18.11
C THR A 611 -23.25 -7.03 17.53
N LEU A 612 -23.65 -5.76 17.54
CA LEU A 612 -24.87 -5.30 16.85
C LEU A 612 -24.92 -5.72 15.36
N ALA A 613 -23.78 -6.04 14.73
CA ALA A 613 -23.73 -6.56 13.37
C ALA A 613 -24.20 -8.01 13.26
N ASP A 614 -23.89 -8.84 14.26
CA ASP A 614 -24.21 -10.28 14.28
C ASP A 614 -25.69 -10.50 14.66
N LYS A 615 -26.23 -9.68 15.57
CA LYS A 615 -27.65 -9.70 15.96
C LYS A 615 -28.62 -9.31 14.83
N VAL A 616 -28.15 -8.58 13.83
CA VAL A 616 -28.95 -8.18 12.67
C VAL A 616 -28.81 -9.18 11.52
N GLU A 617 -27.78 -10.03 11.48
CA GLU A 617 -27.71 -11.12 10.50
C GLU A 617 -28.67 -12.27 10.86
N GLU A 618 -28.87 -12.59 12.14
CA GLU A 618 -29.87 -13.59 12.56
C GLU A 618 -31.34 -13.18 12.31
N GLU A 619 -31.66 -11.89 12.40
CA GLU A 619 -33.04 -11.41 12.20
C GLU A 619 -33.47 -11.40 10.72
N TRP A 620 -32.55 -11.53 9.76
CA TRP A 620 -32.85 -11.46 8.32
C TRP A 620 -32.82 -12.83 7.62
N GLU A 621 -32.19 -13.85 8.21
CA GLU A 621 -32.27 -15.24 7.70
C GLU A 621 -33.61 -15.92 8.03
N THR A 622 -34.43 -15.35 8.93
CA THR A 622 -35.69 -15.95 9.37
C THR A 622 -36.94 -15.50 8.63
N ASP A 623 -36.84 -14.52 7.72
CA ASP A 623 -38.00 -13.90 7.05
C ASP A 623 -38.21 -14.31 5.57
N GLU A 624 -37.42 -15.25 5.02
CA GLU A 624 -37.60 -15.76 3.63
C GLU A 624 -38.31 -17.13 3.49
N GLU A 625 -38.84 -17.74 4.56
CA GLU A 625 -39.59 -19.00 4.48
C GLU A 625 -41.04 -18.92 4.99
N VAL A 626 -41.87 -18.04 4.43
CA VAL A 626 -43.34 -18.26 4.46
C VAL A 626 -43.98 -17.72 3.18
N GLU A 627 -43.98 -18.53 2.11
CA GLU A 627 -45.08 -18.54 1.12
C GLU A 627 -44.97 -19.80 0.26
N GLU A 628 -45.90 -20.75 0.46
CA GLU A 628 -46.47 -21.73 -0.49
C GLU A 628 -46.88 -23.04 0.22
N GLU A 629 -48.03 -23.01 0.91
CA GLU A 629 -48.86 -24.20 1.09
C GLU A 629 -50.13 -24.04 0.24
N GLU A 630 -50.23 -24.75 -0.88
CA GLU A 630 -51.49 -25.34 -1.34
C GLU A 630 -51.29 -26.45 -2.40
N GLU A 631 -51.52 -27.69 -1.94
CA GLU A 631 -52.34 -28.73 -2.59
C GLU A 631 -51.79 -29.64 -3.75
N VAL A 632 -52.16 -30.93 -3.61
CA VAL A 632 -52.40 -31.97 -4.66
C VAL A 632 -51.45 -33.19 -4.78
N THR A 633 -51.70 -34.16 -3.90
CA THR A 633 -51.95 -35.62 -4.14
C THR A 633 -50.93 -36.59 -4.81
N ASN A 634 -50.61 -37.63 -4.02
CA ASN A 634 -50.63 -39.09 -4.27
C ASN A 634 -49.61 -39.86 -5.18
N LYS A 635 -49.07 -40.92 -4.54
CA LYS A 635 -48.75 -42.30 -5.03
C LYS A 635 -47.37 -42.62 -5.65
N LYS A 636 -46.52 -43.33 -4.86
CA LYS A 636 -46.11 -44.77 -4.97
C LYS A 636 -44.73 -44.98 -4.30
N LYS A 637 -44.61 -45.64 -3.14
CA LYS A 637 -44.50 -47.10 -2.85
C LYS A 637 -43.22 -47.83 -3.36
N LYS A 638 -42.50 -48.40 -2.36
CA LYS A 638 -41.53 -49.53 -2.34
C LYS A 638 -40.07 -49.15 -2.65
N GLY A 639 -39.03 -49.57 -1.92
CA GLY A 639 -38.93 -50.41 -0.72
C GLY A 639 -37.59 -51.19 -0.68
N LYS A 640 -36.99 -51.23 0.52
CA LYS A 640 -36.13 -52.28 1.12
C LYS A 640 -34.66 -52.51 0.69
N LYS A 641 -33.84 -52.50 1.76
CA LYS A 641 -32.68 -53.37 2.12
C LYS A 641 -31.38 -53.15 1.32
N GLY A 642 -30.18 -53.12 1.90
CA GLY A 642 -29.73 -53.49 3.23
C GLY A 642 -28.45 -54.34 3.15
N LYS A 643 -27.33 -53.76 3.60
CA LYS A 643 -26.17 -54.33 4.32
C LYS A 643 -25.42 -55.59 3.81
N LYS A 644 -24.09 -55.40 3.77
CA LYS A 644 -23.00 -56.13 4.49
C LYS A 644 -22.07 -57.07 3.72
N GLY A 645 -20.77 -56.79 3.92
CA GLY A 645 -19.68 -57.74 4.20
C GLY A 645 -18.83 -58.09 2.98
N LYS A 646 -17.51 -58.30 3.09
CA LYS A 646 -16.65 -58.66 4.23
C LYS A 646 -15.20 -58.79 3.70
N LYS A 647 -14.19 -58.41 4.50
CA LYS A 647 -12.91 -59.14 4.82
C LYS A 647 -12.01 -59.64 3.65
N SER A 648 -10.67 -59.65 3.70
CA SER A 648 -9.67 -59.43 4.75
C SER A 648 -8.24 -59.65 4.19
N LYS A 649 -7.22 -58.99 4.81
CA LYS A 649 -5.88 -59.49 5.25
C LYS A 649 -5.02 -60.28 4.23
N ARG A 650 -3.73 -60.00 3.98
CA ARG A 650 -2.54 -60.09 4.88
C ARG A 650 -1.28 -59.97 3.97
N GLN A 651 -0.23 -59.23 4.37
CA GLN A 651 1.17 -59.70 4.70
C GLN A 651 1.87 -60.44 3.53
N GLU A 652 3.13 -60.21 3.15
CA GLU A 652 4.37 -59.69 3.78
C GLU A 652 5.48 -59.69 2.68
N GLU A 653 6.59 -58.98 2.93
CA GLU A 653 7.97 -59.23 2.42
C GLU A 653 8.25 -59.06 0.90
N GLU A 654 9.42 -58.68 0.37
CA GLU A 654 10.72 -58.15 0.82
C GLU A 654 11.48 -57.76 -0.48
N GLU A 655 12.42 -56.81 -0.36
CA GLU A 655 13.74 -56.71 -1.03
C GLU A 655 13.91 -56.66 -2.58
N GLU A 656 14.55 -55.55 -2.97
CA GLU A 656 15.78 -55.41 -3.78
C GLU A 656 15.85 -55.69 -5.30
N GLU A 657 16.44 -54.66 -5.93
CA GLU A 657 17.49 -54.66 -6.97
C GLU A 657 17.17 -54.89 -8.46
N GLU A 658 17.54 -53.83 -9.19
CA GLU A 658 18.36 -53.79 -10.40
C GLU A 658 17.80 -54.05 -11.81
N GLU A 659 18.26 -53.13 -12.66
CA GLU A 659 18.71 -53.28 -14.05
C GLU A 659 17.75 -53.06 -15.24
N GLU A 660 18.09 -51.96 -15.92
CA GLU A 660 18.45 -51.86 -17.34
C GLU A 660 17.36 -51.80 -18.43
N ALA A 661 17.44 -50.64 -19.10
CA ALA A 661 17.71 -50.50 -20.53
C ALA A 661 16.58 -50.74 -21.56
N ALA A 662 16.33 -49.63 -22.25
CA ALA A 662 16.24 -49.51 -23.70
C ALA A 662 15.09 -50.22 -24.42
N LYS A 663 14.27 -49.40 -25.09
CA LYS A 663 14.00 -49.56 -26.53
C LYS A 663 13.53 -48.24 -27.14
N GLU A 664 14.44 -47.63 -27.88
CA GLU A 664 14.13 -46.85 -29.08
C GLU A 664 13.37 -47.76 -30.06
N GLU A 665 12.26 -47.23 -30.61
CA GLU A 665 12.14 -46.97 -32.05
C GLU A 665 11.17 -45.80 -32.29
#